data_AF-A0A975SUJ6-F1
#
_entry.id   AF-A0A975SUJ6-F1
#
_cell.length_a   1.000
_cell.length_b   1.000
_cell.length_c   1.000
_cell.angle_alpha   90.00
_cell.angle_beta   90.00
_cell.angle_gamma   90.00
#
_symmetry.space_group_name_H-M   'P 1'
#
loop_
_entity.id
_entity.type
_entity.pdbx_description
1 polymer ?
#
loop_
_entity_poly.entity_id
_entity_poly.type
_entity_poly.pdbx_seq_one_letter_code
_entity_poly.pdbx_strand_id
1 'polypeptide(L)'
;MIALSVLVGGLVQAQVARAEPSDPAPEPVEDPQSTTVSQVQEGATGDPNADALPVPGDEVASTREATSNPIALHTNAVTAGTSVGQRVVTVSRSSSPGQVNVVSEAGRFQYAASLPVGTGAWAIVSDGATVVIGTNNPASVVEFDPEARTFKGTIGRWPGEFIMDIARDRTVPGARGRWYWVGSYTPTGPRLRRINLDTFAIEDHTPTDGRWRDVKYVRSLDSTAGGLLVGLGAPARVERFDAAAGRAVGFGPGRWRPAAVNIDGLRSASFPYAMASQSDSAPDTGTPLTAIGQQSPAVLRIIDSTGLRASVTPEGATAIDRVAAGRAPGEFWFTTRPDGALHRVVVGDDGTTEYSVIATPVSDSETRMLQVAENRVSGLTGTGDLWSHDLASGQTSVLSSHEQGVSETPDTVPQGIARLGSCVLVGGHYRYQAHGSCSRPVVPVPGEPKVQTMVGEDLYAATYPNSKVLRINTDLDVAEITTIGHGQSRPRAIQHMPETNSLWVSTRPDYGRHAGALTRIDLATHASRVHQSPFGNETATAIAARGTDLYVGTETVGEAVDPLPGSVPRVARMATDASGELTVRWKVTPFSRAVATAGIVSEDVYAPAFVLALATDGELVALDPRNGATKWRQDIGGYAQSMRVGPTGILVHIDGMVRALAVSATGARLSPAWNQSTRWAVLSEETPSVADGVSTDFVPALVTSSALTPRWVRRHSGPDRYATSAAVSASLPAGETMVMATGGDFPDALSGASYAAHLKAPLVLVHGAVLPAPIRGEIERRKATRVILVGGTGALPPDIETQLRAAGVRSITRVAGNDRFATSVAVARRILSERNARALPVVLATGNDFPDALSAVPLAAGRQGLVLLTSGTSMSAQVRALAASAPEVFTVGGQAEQAARSAGVSITGAHTGSSRYETADKVALRMSDARTAVVVTGKSFPDALSGSVLAAQRSGVILLDDGARTHPWVARQSSCRGPRIWTDVVGGTGVVGGDVERVLTCSGSW
;
A
#
# COMPACT_ATOMS: atom_id res chain seq x y z
N MET A 1 -8.99 39.24 -73.57
CA MET A 1 -8.43 38.05 -74.27
C MET A 1 -7.55 37.30 -73.28
N ILE A 2 -7.49 35.96 -73.36
CA ILE A 2 -6.32 35.05 -73.14
C ILE A 2 -5.39 35.37 -71.93
N ALA A 3 -5.11 34.50 -70.95
CA ALA A 3 -5.35 33.06 -70.69
C ALA A 3 -5.28 32.80 -69.14
N LEU A 4 -6.12 31.96 -68.51
CA LEU A 4 -6.01 30.50 -68.21
C LEU A 4 -4.82 30.08 -67.29
N SER A 5 -4.83 29.02 -66.45
CA SER A 5 -5.87 28.17 -65.76
C SER A 5 -5.18 26.94 -65.09
N VAL A 6 -5.73 26.16 -64.12
CA VAL A 6 -6.78 26.37 -63.08
C VAL A 6 -6.63 25.31 -61.94
N LEU A 7 -7.52 25.34 -60.94
CA LEU A 7 -7.62 24.55 -59.71
C LEU A 7 -8.24 23.12 -59.79
N VAL A 8 -7.97 22.30 -58.75
CA VAL A 8 -8.90 21.41 -57.98
C VAL A 8 -9.53 20.12 -58.58
N GLY A 9 -9.23 18.98 -57.92
CA GLY A 9 -10.19 18.23 -57.08
C GLY A 9 -10.98 17.04 -57.65
N GLY A 10 -11.77 16.38 -56.77
CA GLY A 10 -12.86 15.46 -57.17
C GLY A 10 -13.04 14.18 -56.32
N LEU A 11 -13.88 14.26 -55.27
CA LEU A 11 -14.59 13.11 -54.69
C LEU A 11 -16.00 13.07 -55.31
N VAL A 12 -16.54 11.90 -55.66
CA VAL A 12 -17.95 11.72 -56.08
C VAL A 12 -18.52 10.42 -55.50
N GLN A 13 -19.79 10.47 -55.09
CA GLN A 13 -20.59 9.36 -54.54
C GLN A 13 -21.63 8.91 -55.58
N ALA A 14 -22.14 7.66 -55.53
CA ALA A 14 -23.56 7.35 -55.80
C ALA A 14 -23.96 5.92 -55.42
N GLN A 15 -25.23 5.79 -55.04
CA GLN A 15 -25.92 4.69 -54.36
C GLN A 15 -26.48 3.56 -55.27
N VAL A 16 -26.62 2.37 -54.67
CA VAL A 16 -27.79 1.45 -54.70
C VAL A 16 -28.27 0.80 -56.02
N ALA A 17 -28.26 -0.54 -56.02
CA ALA A 17 -29.33 -1.41 -56.54
C ALA A 17 -29.31 -2.78 -55.82
N ARG A 18 -30.42 -3.54 -55.81
CA ARG A 18 -30.57 -4.88 -55.19
C ARG A 18 -30.73 -5.98 -56.25
N ALA A 19 -30.18 -7.17 -55.99
CA ALA A 19 -30.76 -8.46 -56.35
C ALA A 19 -30.11 -9.58 -55.51
N GLU A 20 -30.91 -10.49 -54.95
CA GLU A 20 -30.48 -11.78 -54.37
C GLU A 20 -30.71 -12.89 -55.42
N PRO A 21 -30.16 -14.11 -55.25
CA PRO A 21 -30.98 -15.14 -54.59
C PRO A 21 -30.23 -16.21 -53.75
N SER A 22 -31.02 -16.89 -52.90
CA SER A 22 -30.93 -18.30 -52.46
C SER A 22 -29.68 -18.83 -51.72
N ASP A 23 -29.87 -19.10 -50.41
CA ASP A 23 -29.32 -20.27 -49.71
C ASP A 23 -30.01 -21.58 -50.19
N PRO A 24 -29.34 -22.76 -50.07
CA PRO A 24 -29.61 -23.60 -48.89
C PRO A 24 -28.35 -24.25 -48.25
N ALA A 25 -28.50 -24.69 -47.00
CA ALA A 25 -27.45 -25.23 -46.13
C ALA A 25 -26.87 -26.60 -46.55
N PRO A 26 -25.73 -26.97 -45.93
CA PRO A 26 -25.56 -28.35 -45.46
C PRO A 26 -25.12 -28.47 -43.98
N GLU A 27 -25.85 -29.33 -43.27
CA GLU A 27 -25.41 -30.12 -42.09
C GLU A 27 -25.32 -31.61 -42.55
N PRO A 28 -24.92 -32.61 -41.73
CA PRO A 28 -24.26 -32.61 -40.41
C PRO A 28 -23.04 -33.60 -40.38
N VAL A 29 -22.75 -34.21 -39.20
CA VAL A 29 -21.99 -35.49 -38.97
C VAL A 29 -20.45 -35.40 -38.95
N GLU A 30 -19.70 -35.96 -37.98
CA GLU A 30 -19.93 -36.44 -36.59
C GLU A 30 -18.55 -36.60 -35.91
N ASP A 31 -18.47 -36.57 -34.57
CA ASP A 31 -17.39 -37.23 -33.79
C ASP A 31 -17.91 -37.66 -32.40
N PRO A 32 -18.07 -38.97 -32.09
CA PRO A 32 -18.85 -39.41 -30.94
C PRO A 32 -18.07 -40.00 -29.74
N GLN A 33 -18.29 -39.38 -28.57
CA GLN A 33 -18.53 -40.02 -27.25
C GLN A 33 -17.36 -40.77 -26.54
N SER A 34 -17.33 -40.97 -25.21
CA SER A 34 -18.16 -40.59 -24.03
C SER A 34 -17.22 -40.53 -22.78
N THR A 35 -17.55 -40.18 -21.52
CA THR A 35 -18.76 -40.05 -20.64
C THR A 35 -18.51 -38.90 -19.63
N THR A 36 -19.39 -38.38 -18.74
CA THR A 36 -20.81 -38.55 -18.28
C THR A 36 -21.23 -37.17 -17.67
N VAL A 37 -22.49 -36.68 -17.65
CA VAL A 37 -23.72 -37.12 -16.91
C VAL A 37 -23.52 -37.07 -15.37
N SER A 38 -24.30 -36.35 -14.54
CA SER A 38 -25.76 -36.03 -14.46
C SER A 38 -26.01 -34.71 -13.65
N GLN A 39 -27.19 -34.07 -13.47
CA GLN A 39 -28.56 -34.09 -14.05
C GLN A 39 -29.32 -32.78 -13.63
N VAL A 40 -30.60 -32.60 -14.02
CA VAL A 40 -31.40 -31.36 -13.83
C VAL A 40 -32.89 -31.65 -13.48
N GLN A 41 -33.52 -30.72 -12.71
CA GLN A 41 -34.97 -30.41 -12.54
C GLN A 41 -35.93 -31.15 -11.57
N GLU A 42 -36.65 -30.30 -10.79
CA GLU A 42 -38.09 -30.31 -10.37
C GLU A 42 -38.71 -31.33 -9.38
N GLY A 43 -39.63 -30.84 -8.52
CA GLY A 43 -40.74 -31.68 -8.00
C GLY A 43 -41.43 -31.49 -6.62
N ALA A 44 -41.71 -30.26 -6.11
CA ALA A 44 -42.58 -30.00 -4.92
C ALA A 44 -42.11 -30.59 -3.55
N THR A 45 -42.57 -30.19 -2.34
CA THR A 45 -43.76 -29.47 -1.82
C THR A 45 -43.47 -28.66 -0.54
N GLY A 46 -44.22 -27.57 -0.26
CA GLY A 46 -44.61 -27.20 1.13
C GLY A 46 -43.91 -26.02 1.84
N ASP A 47 -44.63 -24.90 1.94
CA ASP A 47 -44.63 -23.91 3.03
C ASP A 47 -45.67 -24.39 4.09
N PRO A 48 -45.76 -23.93 5.38
CA PRO A 48 -45.20 -22.70 5.97
C PRO A 48 -44.70 -22.72 7.45
N ASN A 49 -44.23 -21.54 7.89
CA ASN A 49 -44.24 -21.00 9.28
C ASN A 49 -43.19 -21.44 10.34
N ALA A 50 -43.06 -20.55 11.34
CA ALA A 50 -42.53 -20.70 12.71
C ALA A 50 -41.04 -20.32 13.00
N ASP A 51 -40.89 -19.02 13.28
CA ASP A 51 -40.28 -18.46 14.50
C ASP A 51 -38.75 -18.29 14.71
N ALA A 52 -38.45 -17.03 15.08
CA ALA A 52 -37.43 -16.55 16.02
C ALA A 52 -35.94 -16.86 15.77
N LEU A 53 -35.23 -15.83 15.30
CA LEU A 53 -33.84 -15.60 15.72
C LEU A 53 -33.82 -15.31 17.24
N PRO A 54 -33.09 -16.07 18.07
CA PRO A 54 -32.87 -15.69 19.46
C PRO A 54 -31.82 -14.57 19.53
N VAL A 55 -32.19 -13.44 20.14
CA VAL A 55 -31.22 -12.44 20.61
C VAL A 55 -30.68 -12.90 21.96
N PRO A 56 -29.36 -13.04 22.07
CA PRO A 56 -28.62 -12.46 23.17
C PRO A 56 -27.46 -11.60 22.64
N GLY A 57 -26.98 -10.58 23.34
CA GLY A 57 -27.33 -10.09 24.68
C GLY A 57 -26.17 -9.22 25.17
N ASP A 58 -26.42 -8.25 26.07
CA ASP A 58 -25.39 -7.28 26.46
C ASP A 58 -24.22 -7.92 27.23
N GLU A 59 -22.99 -7.73 26.73
CA GLU A 59 -21.81 -7.74 27.60
C GLU A 59 -20.73 -6.77 27.07
N VAL A 60 -20.84 -5.49 27.46
CA VAL A 60 -19.83 -4.46 27.16
C VAL A 60 -18.67 -4.60 28.14
N ALA A 61 -17.76 -5.53 27.84
CA ALA A 61 -16.53 -5.78 28.60
C ALA A 61 -15.28 -5.59 27.72
N SER A 62 -14.76 -4.37 27.65
CA SER A 62 -13.60 -4.02 26.81
C SER A 62 -12.26 -4.41 27.46
N THR A 63 -12.01 -5.71 27.60
CA THR A 63 -10.69 -6.24 27.99
C THR A 63 -9.66 -5.98 26.90
N ARG A 64 -8.97 -4.83 26.97
CA ARG A 64 -7.77 -4.54 26.18
C ARG A 64 -6.60 -5.40 26.69
N GLU A 65 -6.57 -6.67 26.28
CA GLU A 65 -5.30 -7.41 26.27
C GLU A 65 -4.36 -6.72 25.26
N ALA A 66 -3.14 -6.41 25.72
CA ALA A 66 -2.14 -5.75 24.89
C ALA A 66 -1.44 -6.75 23.95
N THR A 67 -2.19 -7.33 23.00
CA THR A 67 -1.60 -8.01 21.84
C THR A 67 -0.95 -6.97 20.94
N SER A 68 0.33 -7.14 20.63
CA SER A 68 1.11 -6.08 19.98
C SER A 68 0.92 -6.10 18.47
N ASN A 69 -0.19 -5.52 18.02
CA ASN A 69 -0.41 -5.30 16.60
C ASN A 69 0.60 -4.28 16.05
N PRO A 70 1.04 -4.41 14.78
CA PRO A 70 1.76 -3.33 14.12
C PRO A 70 0.92 -2.05 14.17
N ILE A 71 1.56 -0.89 14.30
CA ILE A 71 0.88 0.42 14.44
C ILE A 71 -0.11 0.60 13.28
N ALA A 72 -1.39 0.48 13.61
CA ALA A 72 -2.43 0.42 12.61
C ALA A 72 -2.69 1.83 12.05
N LEU A 73 -2.41 2.01 10.75
CA LEU A 73 -2.37 3.32 10.08
C LEU A 73 -3.77 3.81 9.69
N HIS A 74 -4.62 4.07 10.68
CA HIS A 74 -5.95 4.61 10.45
C HIS A 74 -5.94 6.14 10.30
N THR A 75 -6.98 6.68 9.67
CA THR A 75 -7.46 8.05 9.86
C THR A 75 -8.98 8.06 9.70
N ASN A 76 -9.69 8.91 10.43
CA ASN A 76 -11.17 9.02 10.31
C ASN A 76 -11.54 10.07 9.24
N ALA A 77 -10.77 10.10 8.15
CA ALA A 77 -10.84 11.13 7.13
C ALA A 77 -12.08 10.94 6.25
N VAL A 78 -13.08 11.80 6.45
CA VAL A 78 -14.29 11.83 5.61
C VAL A 78 -14.03 12.72 4.39
N THR A 79 -14.46 12.28 3.20
CA THR A 79 -14.43 13.12 1.99
C THR A 79 -15.76 13.80 1.69
N ALA A 80 -16.87 13.12 1.97
CA ALA A 80 -18.23 13.64 1.81
C ALA A 80 -19.22 12.87 2.70
N GLY A 81 -20.41 13.44 2.90
CA GLY A 81 -21.53 12.80 3.57
C GLY A 81 -22.87 13.37 3.08
N THR A 82 -23.95 12.64 3.33
CA THR A 82 -25.33 13.06 3.03
C THR A 82 -26.31 12.42 4.03
N SER A 83 -27.55 12.90 4.09
CA SER A 83 -28.57 12.36 5.01
C SER A 83 -29.60 11.49 4.28
N VAL A 84 -30.03 10.42 4.96
CA VAL A 84 -31.11 9.51 4.55
C VAL A 84 -31.99 9.23 5.77
N GLY A 85 -33.19 9.79 5.80
CA GLY A 85 -34.05 9.78 6.98
C GLY A 85 -33.34 10.38 8.20
N GLN A 86 -33.29 9.63 9.30
CA GLN A 86 -32.64 10.02 10.57
C GLN A 86 -31.17 9.53 10.69
N ARG A 87 -30.49 9.33 9.55
CA ARG A 87 -29.12 8.83 9.45
C ARG A 87 -28.27 9.76 8.58
N VAL A 88 -27.02 9.97 8.99
CA VAL A 88 -25.98 10.54 8.15
C VAL A 88 -25.13 9.39 7.62
N VAL A 89 -24.94 9.36 6.30
CA VAL A 89 -24.11 8.38 5.60
C VAL A 89 -22.85 9.09 5.11
N THR A 90 -21.68 8.58 5.47
CA THR A 90 -20.38 9.20 5.18
C THR A 90 -19.48 8.25 4.40
N VAL A 91 -18.55 8.80 3.61
CA VAL A 91 -17.57 8.00 2.86
C VAL A 91 -16.14 8.37 3.23
N SER A 92 -15.31 7.35 3.39
CA SER A 92 -13.90 7.49 3.78
C SER A 92 -13.02 7.91 2.59
N ARG A 93 -12.02 8.74 2.90
CA ARG A 93 -10.89 9.02 2.03
C ARG A 93 -9.99 7.79 1.88
N SER A 94 -9.45 7.59 0.67
CA SER A 94 -8.21 6.85 0.39
C SER A 94 -7.99 5.48 1.07
N SER A 95 -9.01 4.78 1.55
CA SER A 95 -8.89 3.46 2.18
C SER A 95 -9.09 2.34 1.15
N SER A 96 -8.59 1.13 1.43
CA SER A 96 -8.68 -0.01 0.49
C SER A 96 -9.10 -1.30 1.20
N PRO A 97 -10.32 -1.82 0.97
CA PRO A 97 -11.40 -1.19 0.20
C PRO A 97 -11.87 0.12 0.85
N GLY A 98 -12.48 0.99 0.05
CA GLY A 98 -13.17 2.18 0.56
C GLY A 98 -14.24 1.82 1.59
N GLN A 99 -14.62 2.73 2.49
CA GLN A 99 -15.67 2.48 3.50
C GLN A 99 -16.82 3.48 3.40
N VAL A 100 -18.02 2.98 3.67
CA VAL A 100 -19.24 3.75 3.97
C VAL A 100 -19.53 3.59 5.45
N ASN A 101 -19.68 4.70 6.18
CA ASN A 101 -20.10 4.68 7.58
C ASN A 101 -21.53 5.20 7.71
N VAL A 102 -22.34 4.58 8.55
CA VAL A 102 -23.70 5.02 8.86
C VAL A 102 -23.76 5.41 10.33
N VAL A 103 -24.14 6.66 10.59
CA VAL A 103 -24.31 7.22 11.93
C VAL A 103 -25.72 7.78 12.08
N SER A 104 -26.21 7.84 13.32
CA SER A 104 -27.45 8.57 13.64
C SER A 104 -27.24 10.09 13.55
N GLU A 105 -28.34 10.86 13.46
CA GLU A 105 -28.29 12.32 13.67
C GLU A 105 -27.68 12.74 15.04
N ALA A 106 -27.70 11.84 16.04
CA ALA A 106 -27.07 12.04 17.34
C ALA A 106 -25.59 11.61 17.36
N GLY A 107 -24.90 11.57 16.20
CA GLY A 107 -23.48 11.25 16.05
C GLY A 107 -23.08 9.79 16.28
N ARG A 108 -23.92 9.00 16.97
CA ARG A 108 -23.65 7.58 17.30
C ARG A 108 -23.50 6.72 16.05
N PHE A 109 -22.41 5.96 16.01
CA PHE A 109 -22.16 4.92 15.00
C PHE A 109 -23.27 3.87 15.01
N GLN A 110 -23.69 3.43 13.82
CA GLN A 110 -24.63 2.31 13.66
C GLN A 110 -23.92 1.09 13.06
N TYR A 111 -23.20 1.27 11.96
CA TYR A 111 -22.34 0.26 11.33
C TYR A 111 -21.49 0.87 10.20
N ALA A 112 -20.54 0.09 9.67
CA ALA A 112 -19.78 0.40 8.47
C ALA A 112 -19.96 -0.70 7.41
N ALA A 113 -19.77 -0.36 6.13
CA ALA A 113 -19.79 -1.28 5.00
C ALA A 113 -18.67 -0.94 4.01
N SER A 114 -17.90 -1.94 3.58
CA SER A 114 -16.82 -1.75 2.60
C SER A 114 -17.38 -1.58 1.19
N LEU A 115 -16.97 -0.51 0.50
CA LEU A 115 -17.29 -0.25 -0.90
C LEU A 115 -16.81 -1.42 -1.79
N PRO A 116 -17.62 -1.86 -2.77
CA PRO A 116 -17.28 -2.98 -3.64
C PRO A 116 -16.16 -2.66 -4.65
N VAL A 117 -15.77 -1.39 -4.78
CA VAL A 117 -14.82 -0.90 -5.77
C VAL A 117 -14.18 0.42 -5.31
N GLY A 118 -12.97 0.69 -5.80
CA GLY A 118 -12.22 1.93 -5.55
C GLY A 118 -11.48 1.96 -4.21
N THR A 119 -10.42 2.78 -4.15
CA THR A 119 -9.68 3.09 -2.92
C THR A 119 -10.31 4.29 -2.22
N GLY A 120 -11.57 4.16 -1.80
CA GLY A 120 -12.38 5.25 -1.23
C GLY A 120 -13.18 6.02 -2.28
N ALA A 121 -13.81 7.12 -1.83
CA ALA A 121 -14.74 7.93 -2.63
C ALA A 121 -14.51 9.44 -2.38
N TRP A 122 -15.12 10.31 -3.21
CA TRP A 122 -15.13 11.77 -2.99
C TRP A 122 -16.52 12.41 -3.10
N ALA A 123 -17.45 11.77 -3.81
CA ALA A 123 -18.80 12.28 -4.04
C ALA A 123 -19.85 11.34 -3.41
N ILE A 124 -20.91 11.93 -2.85
CA ILE A 124 -22.10 11.20 -2.38
C ILE A 124 -23.34 12.11 -2.50
N VAL A 125 -24.44 11.58 -3.01
CA VAL A 125 -25.74 12.26 -3.05
C VAL A 125 -26.86 11.32 -2.58
N SER A 126 -27.86 11.88 -1.89
CA SER A 126 -29.03 11.15 -1.41
C SER A 126 -30.08 11.01 -2.51
N ASP A 127 -30.66 9.83 -2.64
CA ASP A 127 -31.87 9.56 -3.45
C ASP A 127 -33.13 9.49 -2.57
N GLY A 128 -33.05 9.97 -1.33
CA GLY A 128 -34.14 9.96 -0.34
C GLY A 128 -34.22 8.65 0.44
N ALA A 129 -34.10 7.49 -0.22
CA ALA A 129 -34.08 6.17 0.42
C ALA A 129 -32.70 5.48 0.36
N THR A 130 -31.93 5.70 -0.71
CA THR A 130 -30.57 5.19 -0.91
C THR A 130 -29.58 6.34 -1.08
N VAL A 131 -28.28 6.02 -1.15
CA VAL A 131 -27.23 6.97 -1.53
C VAL A 131 -26.49 6.50 -2.78
N VAL A 132 -26.00 7.47 -3.56
CA VAL A 132 -25.24 7.27 -4.79
C VAL A 132 -23.84 7.81 -4.58
N ILE A 133 -22.83 6.96 -4.70
CA ILE A 133 -21.44 7.21 -4.28
C ILE A 133 -20.52 7.19 -5.51
N GLY A 134 -19.64 8.20 -5.62
CA GLY A 134 -18.58 8.27 -6.64
C GLY A 134 -17.23 7.84 -6.07
N THR A 135 -16.75 6.67 -6.50
CA THR A 135 -15.48 6.08 -6.02
C THR A 135 -14.26 6.66 -6.75
N ASN A 136 -13.07 6.34 -6.24
CA ASN A 136 -11.78 6.76 -6.79
C ASN A 136 -10.89 5.56 -7.09
N ASN A 137 -10.18 5.60 -8.23
CA ASN A 137 -9.13 4.66 -8.63
C ASN A 137 -9.37 3.16 -8.30
N PRO A 138 -10.16 2.42 -9.12
CA PRO A 138 -10.92 2.92 -10.25
C PRO A 138 -12.16 3.70 -9.80
N ALA A 139 -12.50 4.73 -10.58
CA ALA A 139 -13.76 5.42 -10.44
C ALA A 139 -14.93 4.56 -10.95
N SER A 140 -16.00 4.55 -10.19
CA SER A 140 -17.28 3.88 -10.45
C SER A 140 -18.38 4.66 -9.72
N VAL A 141 -19.62 4.55 -10.20
CA VAL A 141 -20.80 4.95 -9.43
C VAL A 141 -21.38 3.72 -8.74
N VAL A 142 -21.68 3.84 -7.44
CA VAL A 142 -22.19 2.75 -6.60
C VAL A 142 -23.46 3.20 -5.90
N GLU A 143 -24.53 2.40 -5.95
CA GLU A 143 -25.73 2.62 -5.14
C GLU A 143 -25.65 1.79 -3.84
N PHE A 144 -25.90 2.44 -2.70
CA PHE A 144 -25.92 1.82 -1.37
C PHE A 144 -27.24 2.09 -0.65
N ASP A 145 -27.79 1.05 -0.05
CA ASP A 145 -29.00 1.10 0.77
C ASP A 145 -28.63 1.08 2.26
N PRO A 146 -28.81 2.19 3.00
CA PRO A 146 -28.42 2.28 4.40
C PRO A 146 -29.39 1.60 5.38
N GLU A 147 -30.53 1.09 4.91
CA GLU A 147 -31.49 0.33 5.71
C GLU A 147 -31.29 -1.18 5.53
N ALA A 148 -31.26 -1.66 4.28
CA ALA A 148 -30.94 -3.05 3.94
C ALA A 148 -29.45 -3.40 4.16
N ARG A 149 -28.58 -2.39 4.27
CA ARG A 149 -27.10 -2.51 4.39
C ARG A 149 -26.41 -3.10 3.15
N THR A 150 -27.04 -3.01 1.99
CA THR A 150 -26.61 -3.67 0.74
C THR A 150 -26.22 -2.66 -0.35
N PHE A 151 -25.20 -2.99 -1.14
CA PHE A 151 -24.94 -2.32 -2.41
C PHE A 151 -25.84 -2.91 -3.51
N LYS A 152 -26.55 -2.04 -4.25
CA LYS A 152 -27.53 -2.45 -5.29
C LYS A 152 -26.93 -2.56 -6.70
N GLY A 153 -25.83 -1.86 -6.96
CA GLY A 153 -25.17 -1.89 -8.26
C GLY A 153 -23.82 -1.17 -8.27
N THR A 154 -23.05 -1.39 -9.33
CA THR A 154 -21.78 -0.69 -9.61
C THR A 154 -21.71 -0.42 -11.10
N ILE A 155 -21.50 0.85 -11.47
CA ILE A 155 -21.64 1.34 -12.84
C ILE A 155 -20.36 2.05 -13.27
N GLY A 156 -19.81 1.63 -14.41
CA GLY A 156 -18.47 2.04 -14.86
C GLY A 156 -17.33 1.45 -14.01
N ARG A 157 -16.11 1.48 -14.56
CA ARG A 157 -14.87 1.14 -13.85
C ARG A 157 -13.69 1.77 -14.58
N TRP A 158 -13.29 2.96 -14.16
CA TRP A 158 -12.29 3.80 -14.84
C TRP A 158 -11.00 3.90 -14.02
N PRO A 159 -9.93 3.14 -14.36
CA PRO A 159 -8.64 3.20 -13.65
C PRO A 159 -7.97 4.57 -13.81
N GLY A 160 -7.32 5.05 -12.75
CA GLY A 160 -6.67 6.38 -12.76
C GLY A 160 -7.62 7.58 -12.81
N GLU A 161 -8.94 7.37 -12.82
CA GLU A 161 -9.96 8.41 -12.74
C GLU A 161 -10.48 8.59 -11.30
N PHE A 162 -10.85 9.83 -10.96
CA PHE A 162 -11.36 10.25 -9.66
C PHE A 162 -12.68 11.01 -9.86
N ILE A 163 -13.80 10.50 -9.34
CA ILE A 163 -15.08 11.22 -9.37
C ILE A 163 -15.05 12.28 -8.26
N MET A 164 -15.17 13.54 -8.66
CA MET A 164 -15.05 14.70 -7.76
C MET A 164 -16.41 15.14 -7.22
N ASP A 165 -17.48 14.99 -8.01
CA ASP A 165 -18.84 15.36 -7.61
C ASP A 165 -19.92 14.56 -8.38
N ILE A 166 -21.11 14.42 -7.79
CA ILE A 166 -22.30 13.78 -8.38
C ILE A 166 -23.55 14.59 -8.03
N ALA A 167 -24.30 15.01 -9.05
CA ALA A 167 -25.61 15.65 -8.88
C ALA A 167 -26.72 14.75 -9.43
N ARG A 168 -27.86 14.66 -8.74
CA ARG A 168 -29.08 14.04 -9.30
C ARG A 168 -29.59 14.89 -10.47
N ASP A 169 -29.89 14.27 -11.60
CA ASP A 169 -30.33 14.97 -12.79
C ASP A 169 -31.76 15.52 -12.60
N ARG A 170 -31.89 16.85 -12.65
CA ARG A 170 -33.17 17.57 -12.69
C ARG A 170 -33.45 18.24 -14.04
N THR A 171 -32.52 18.12 -15.00
CA THR A 171 -32.53 18.89 -16.25
C THR A 171 -33.60 18.47 -17.26
N VAL A 172 -34.18 17.28 -17.08
CA VAL A 172 -35.25 16.74 -17.94
C VAL A 172 -36.47 16.37 -17.07
N PRO A 173 -37.42 17.31 -16.85
CA PRO A 173 -38.63 17.04 -16.09
C PRO A 173 -39.41 15.85 -16.66
N GLY A 174 -39.80 14.91 -15.79
CA GLY A 174 -40.55 13.71 -16.18
C GLY A 174 -39.75 12.64 -16.93
N ALA A 175 -38.42 12.72 -16.98
CA ALA A 175 -37.59 11.65 -17.51
C ALA A 175 -37.85 10.31 -16.78
N ARG A 176 -37.88 9.21 -17.54
CA ARG A 176 -38.00 7.86 -16.97
C ARG A 176 -36.64 7.37 -16.48
N GLY A 177 -36.64 6.79 -15.28
CA GLY A 177 -35.45 6.27 -14.60
C GLY A 177 -34.62 7.32 -13.86
N ARG A 178 -33.78 6.85 -12.95
CA ARG A 178 -32.98 7.68 -12.04
C ARG A 178 -31.63 8.05 -12.68
N TRP A 179 -31.57 9.28 -13.18
CA TRP A 179 -30.40 9.85 -13.84
C TRP A 179 -29.55 10.72 -12.90
N TYR A 180 -28.22 10.69 -13.09
CA TYR A 180 -27.23 11.46 -12.34
C TYR A 180 -26.15 12.00 -13.26
N TRP A 181 -25.68 13.20 -12.97
CA TRP A 181 -24.49 13.79 -13.58
C TRP A 181 -23.26 13.50 -12.72
N VAL A 182 -22.15 13.15 -13.37
CA VAL A 182 -20.92 12.68 -12.74
C VAL A 182 -19.75 13.49 -13.29
N GLY A 183 -19.08 14.23 -12.41
CA GLY A 183 -17.92 15.06 -12.73
C GLY A 183 -16.64 14.45 -12.22
N SER A 184 -15.62 14.31 -13.07
CA SER A 184 -14.38 13.61 -12.70
C SER A 184 -13.10 14.24 -13.28
N TYR A 185 -11.97 13.71 -12.82
CA TYR A 185 -10.62 14.06 -13.23
C TYR A 185 -9.85 12.80 -13.68
N THR A 186 -9.13 12.92 -14.80
CA THR A 186 -8.11 11.97 -15.25
C THR A 186 -6.78 12.70 -15.46
N PRO A 187 -5.63 12.00 -15.49
CA PRO A 187 -4.35 12.58 -15.93
C PRO A 187 -4.37 13.24 -17.33
N THR A 188 -5.41 12.96 -18.13
CA THR A 188 -5.65 13.56 -19.47
C THR A 188 -6.78 14.60 -19.45
N GLY A 189 -6.99 15.26 -18.31
CA GLY A 189 -8.04 16.27 -18.12
C GLY A 189 -9.38 15.72 -17.63
N PRO A 190 -10.41 16.57 -17.55
CA PRO A 190 -11.71 16.27 -16.94
C PRO A 190 -12.55 15.29 -17.76
N ARG A 191 -13.57 14.70 -17.12
CA ARG A 191 -14.72 14.08 -17.83
C ARG A 191 -16.03 14.53 -17.20
N LEU A 192 -17.08 14.55 -18.01
CA LEU A 192 -18.47 14.77 -17.60
C LEU A 192 -19.33 13.65 -18.19
N ARG A 193 -20.01 12.88 -17.34
CA ARG A 193 -20.91 11.81 -17.79
C ARG A 193 -22.29 11.95 -17.17
N ARG A 194 -23.28 11.35 -17.81
CA ARG A 194 -24.64 11.19 -17.31
C ARG A 194 -24.92 9.69 -17.21
N ILE A 195 -25.44 9.24 -16.07
CA ILE A 195 -25.58 7.81 -15.75
C ILE A 195 -27.00 7.52 -15.26
N ASN A 196 -27.58 6.42 -15.72
CA ASN A 196 -28.88 5.92 -15.25
C ASN A 196 -28.67 4.70 -14.33
N LEU A 197 -29.19 4.74 -13.11
CA LEU A 197 -29.01 3.64 -12.15
C LEU A 197 -29.85 2.40 -12.46
N ASP A 198 -30.99 2.58 -13.12
CA ASP A 198 -31.98 1.50 -13.32
C ASP A 198 -31.72 0.71 -14.61
N THR A 199 -31.04 1.33 -15.58
CA THR A 199 -30.69 0.73 -16.89
C THR A 199 -29.19 0.56 -17.11
N PHE A 200 -28.36 1.02 -16.17
CA PHE A 200 -26.89 1.01 -16.25
C PHE A 200 -26.31 1.79 -17.45
N ALA A 201 -27.13 2.61 -18.11
CA ALA A 201 -26.72 3.42 -19.26
C ALA A 201 -25.73 4.54 -18.85
N ILE A 202 -24.75 4.82 -19.72
CA ILE A 202 -23.72 5.84 -19.53
C ILE A 202 -23.64 6.68 -20.81
N GLU A 203 -23.87 7.98 -20.70
CA GLU A 203 -23.65 8.97 -21.75
C GLU A 203 -22.40 9.79 -21.39
N ASP A 204 -21.44 9.94 -22.31
CA ASP A 204 -20.29 10.84 -22.11
C ASP A 204 -20.57 12.19 -22.79
N HIS A 205 -20.58 13.25 -21.98
CA HIS A 205 -20.86 14.64 -22.38
C HIS A 205 -19.59 15.51 -22.32
N THR A 206 -18.41 14.89 -22.23
CA THR A 206 -17.12 15.59 -22.24
C THR A 206 -16.92 16.29 -23.60
N PRO A 207 -16.57 17.60 -23.64
CA PRO A 207 -16.44 18.33 -24.89
C PRO A 207 -15.26 17.87 -25.76
N THR A 208 -15.55 17.53 -27.01
CA THR A 208 -14.56 17.13 -28.03
C THR A 208 -14.07 18.29 -28.89
N ASP A 209 -14.63 19.50 -28.72
CA ASP A 209 -14.25 20.74 -29.42
C ASP A 209 -12.96 21.39 -28.87
N GLY A 210 -12.32 20.77 -27.87
CA GLY A 210 -11.12 21.28 -27.22
C GLY A 210 -11.34 22.41 -26.21
N ARG A 211 -12.59 22.80 -25.89
CA ARG A 211 -12.86 23.92 -24.95
C ARG A 211 -12.45 23.65 -23.50
N TRP A 212 -12.13 22.39 -23.16
CA TRP A 212 -11.62 21.95 -21.85
C TRP A 212 -10.14 21.53 -21.88
N ARG A 213 -9.39 21.82 -22.95
CA ARG A 213 -7.95 21.49 -23.06
C ARG A 213 -7.09 22.12 -21.96
N ASP A 214 -7.54 23.23 -21.40
CA ASP A 214 -6.91 24.00 -20.33
C ASP A 214 -7.62 23.77 -18.98
N VAL A 215 -8.41 22.70 -18.84
CA VAL A 215 -9.13 22.34 -17.61
C VAL A 215 -8.56 21.02 -17.08
N LYS A 216 -8.58 20.84 -15.76
CA LYS A 216 -8.06 19.65 -15.09
C LYS A 216 -9.20 18.81 -14.50
N TYR A 217 -10.11 19.41 -13.74
CA TYR A 217 -11.22 18.78 -13.04
C TYR A 217 -12.56 19.38 -13.49
N VAL A 218 -13.60 18.55 -13.64
CA VAL A 218 -14.93 18.96 -13.17
C VAL A 218 -14.85 18.86 -11.65
N ARG A 219 -14.95 19.99 -10.95
CA ARG A 219 -14.78 20.06 -9.49
C ARG A 219 -16.11 20.02 -8.74
N SER A 220 -17.16 20.66 -9.26
CA SER A 220 -18.48 20.67 -8.63
C SER A 220 -19.61 20.62 -9.67
N LEU A 221 -20.76 20.09 -9.28
CA LEU A 221 -21.97 20.01 -10.10
C LEU A 221 -23.19 20.53 -9.33
N ASP A 222 -24.12 21.16 -10.04
CA ASP A 222 -25.48 21.39 -9.51
C ASP A 222 -26.52 21.30 -10.64
N SER A 223 -27.74 20.85 -10.34
CA SER A 223 -28.76 20.56 -11.33
C SER A 223 -30.13 21.10 -10.90
N THR A 224 -30.69 21.96 -11.75
CA THR A 224 -32.02 22.56 -11.64
C THR A 224 -32.86 22.18 -12.86
N ALA A 225 -34.16 22.53 -12.86
CA ALA A 225 -34.98 22.43 -14.07
C ALA A 225 -34.44 23.34 -15.20
N GLY A 226 -33.69 24.39 -14.85
CA GLY A 226 -32.97 25.25 -15.79
C GLY A 226 -31.73 24.63 -16.45
N GLY A 227 -31.28 23.44 -16.04
CA GLY A 227 -30.13 22.74 -16.63
C GLY A 227 -29.04 22.37 -15.60
N LEU A 228 -27.90 21.93 -16.11
CA LEU A 228 -26.74 21.55 -15.29
C LEU A 228 -25.75 22.71 -15.20
N LEU A 229 -25.26 23.00 -14.01
CA LEU A 229 -24.11 23.88 -13.77
C LEU A 229 -22.88 23.02 -13.50
N VAL A 230 -21.80 23.31 -14.23
CA VAL A 230 -20.54 22.57 -14.19
C VAL A 230 -19.44 23.50 -13.71
N GLY A 231 -18.98 23.29 -12.48
CA GLY A 231 -17.83 23.96 -11.90
C GLY A 231 -16.53 23.31 -12.36
N LEU A 232 -15.70 24.08 -13.07
CA LEU A 232 -14.49 23.62 -13.75
C LEU A 232 -13.24 24.30 -13.17
N GLY A 233 -12.10 23.65 -13.29
CA GLY A 233 -10.80 24.31 -13.27
C GLY A 233 -9.63 23.33 -13.25
N ALA A 234 -8.39 23.74 -13.05
CA ALA A 234 -7.90 25.11 -13.07
C ALA A 234 -7.60 25.51 -14.53
N PRO A 235 -7.95 26.71 -15.00
CA PRO A 235 -8.46 27.85 -14.24
C PRO A 235 -9.98 27.78 -14.01
N ALA A 236 -10.45 28.40 -12.92
CA ALA A 236 -11.82 28.40 -12.48
C ALA A 236 -12.79 28.92 -13.55
N ARG A 237 -13.79 28.11 -13.91
CA ARG A 237 -14.93 28.48 -14.78
C ARG A 237 -16.21 27.85 -14.27
N VAL A 238 -17.36 28.45 -14.59
CA VAL A 238 -18.66 27.77 -14.52
C VAL A 238 -19.26 27.78 -15.93
N GLU A 239 -19.63 26.60 -16.41
CA GLU A 239 -20.34 26.39 -17.68
C GLU A 239 -21.72 25.80 -17.39
N ARG A 240 -22.76 26.28 -18.08
CA ARG A 240 -24.11 25.69 -18.02
C ARG A 240 -24.27 24.74 -19.19
N PHE A 241 -24.85 23.57 -18.95
CA PHE A 241 -25.13 22.56 -19.95
C PHE A 241 -26.63 22.37 -20.09
N ASP A 242 -27.10 22.41 -21.34
CA ASP A 242 -28.44 22.05 -21.74
C ASP A 242 -28.41 20.56 -22.12
N ALA A 243 -29.08 19.74 -21.31
CA ALA A 243 -29.13 18.29 -21.48
C ALA A 243 -29.98 17.86 -22.67
N ALA A 244 -31.04 18.62 -22.99
CA ALA A 244 -31.89 18.35 -24.15
C ALA A 244 -31.18 18.70 -25.47
N ALA A 245 -30.26 19.68 -25.44
CA ALA A 245 -29.42 20.04 -26.57
C ALA A 245 -28.03 19.35 -26.61
N GLY A 246 -27.68 18.55 -25.60
CA GLY A 246 -26.41 17.82 -25.50
C GLY A 246 -25.15 18.69 -25.51
N ARG A 247 -25.23 19.95 -25.03
CA ARG A 247 -24.13 20.93 -25.18
C ARG A 247 -24.13 22.04 -24.14
N ALA A 248 -22.96 22.68 -23.97
CA ALA A 248 -22.85 23.89 -23.17
C ALA A 248 -23.57 25.08 -23.82
N VAL A 249 -24.13 25.94 -22.96
CA VAL A 249 -24.84 27.16 -23.29
C VAL A 249 -24.34 28.30 -22.40
N GLY A 250 -24.11 29.48 -22.98
CA GLY A 250 -23.80 30.69 -22.22
C GLY A 250 -25.03 31.26 -21.49
N PHE A 251 -24.79 32.04 -20.44
CA PHE A 251 -25.85 32.82 -19.79
C PHE A 251 -26.00 34.17 -20.51
N GLY A 252 -27.20 34.76 -20.45
CA GLY A 252 -27.49 36.09 -20.99
C GLY A 252 -28.74 36.11 -21.89
N PRO A 253 -29.54 37.20 -21.87
CA PRO A 253 -30.74 37.31 -22.67
C PRO A 253 -30.43 37.60 -24.15
N GLY A 254 -30.70 36.63 -25.02
CA GLY A 254 -30.71 36.80 -26.48
C GLY A 254 -29.49 36.25 -27.22
N ARG A 255 -29.74 35.33 -28.16
CA ARG A 255 -28.79 34.78 -29.14
C ARG A 255 -27.47 34.19 -28.58
N TRP A 256 -27.65 33.12 -27.80
CA TRP A 256 -26.90 31.86 -27.90
C TRP A 256 -25.53 31.92 -28.62
N ARG A 257 -24.45 32.08 -27.83
CA ARG A 257 -23.09 31.70 -28.25
C ARG A 257 -22.49 30.73 -27.21
N PRO A 258 -21.58 29.82 -27.62
CA PRO A 258 -20.83 28.99 -26.68
C PRO A 258 -19.77 29.86 -25.98
N ALA A 259 -20.18 30.54 -24.91
CA ALA A 259 -19.32 31.37 -24.09
C ALA A 259 -19.61 31.11 -22.61
N ALA A 260 -18.62 30.58 -21.89
CA ALA A 260 -18.66 30.50 -20.43
C ALA A 260 -18.82 31.92 -19.86
N VAL A 261 -19.67 32.06 -18.83
CA VAL A 261 -19.98 33.38 -18.25
C VAL A 261 -18.71 34.04 -17.76
N ASN A 262 -18.50 35.30 -18.15
CA ASN A 262 -17.45 36.11 -17.53
C ASN A 262 -17.95 36.67 -16.21
N ILE A 263 -18.09 35.80 -15.21
CA ILE A 263 -18.29 36.25 -13.82
C ILE A 263 -16.96 36.91 -13.41
N ASP A 264 -16.97 38.22 -13.18
CA ASP A 264 -15.73 38.99 -13.10
C ASP A 264 -14.87 38.60 -11.89
N GLY A 265 -13.62 38.21 -12.17
CA GLY A 265 -12.69 37.64 -11.20
C GLY A 265 -12.91 36.16 -10.87
N LEU A 266 -13.87 35.47 -11.50
CA LEU A 266 -14.02 34.00 -11.35
C LEU A 266 -12.86 33.26 -12.03
N ARG A 267 -12.32 33.76 -13.15
CA ARG A 267 -11.22 33.17 -13.94
C ARG A 267 -9.84 33.20 -13.25
N SER A 268 -9.78 32.84 -11.98
CA SER A 268 -8.53 32.60 -11.26
C SER A 268 -7.95 31.21 -11.60
N ALA A 269 -6.74 30.91 -11.15
CA ALA A 269 -6.11 29.59 -11.33
C ALA A 269 -6.72 28.49 -10.40
N SER A 270 -7.83 28.76 -9.71
CA SER A 270 -8.41 27.88 -8.70
C SER A 270 -9.63 27.10 -9.26
N PHE A 271 -10.62 26.81 -8.41
CA PHE A 271 -11.90 26.18 -8.78
C PHE A 271 -13.10 26.88 -8.12
N PRO A 272 -14.31 26.74 -8.70
CA PRO A 272 -15.53 26.57 -7.92
C PRO A 272 -15.41 25.28 -7.09
N TYR A 273 -15.45 25.38 -5.76
CA TYR A 273 -15.23 24.25 -4.84
C TYR A 273 -16.54 23.63 -4.34
N ALA A 274 -17.59 24.46 -4.27
CA ALA A 274 -18.96 24.08 -3.95
C ALA A 274 -19.93 25.04 -4.67
N MET A 275 -21.14 24.56 -4.99
CA MET A 275 -22.23 25.35 -5.57
C MET A 275 -23.56 24.95 -4.93
N ALA A 276 -24.51 25.87 -4.87
CA ALA A 276 -25.90 25.58 -4.56
C ALA A 276 -26.83 26.60 -5.25
N SER A 277 -27.79 26.12 -6.04
CA SER A 277 -28.93 26.87 -6.55
C SER A 277 -30.09 26.82 -5.55
N GLN A 278 -30.86 27.91 -5.44
CA GLN A 278 -32.19 27.83 -4.85
C GLN A 278 -33.11 27.01 -5.78
N SER A 279 -33.96 26.18 -5.20
CA SER A 279 -34.86 25.30 -5.96
C SER A 279 -35.85 26.07 -6.82
N ASP A 280 -36.19 25.54 -8.00
CA ASP A 280 -37.24 26.08 -8.89
C ASP A 280 -38.66 26.10 -8.26
N SER A 281 -38.82 25.59 -7.02
CA SER A 281 -40.03 25.65 -6.19
C SER A 281 -40.08 26.81 -5.19
N ALA A 282 -39.20 27.81 -5.31
CA ALA A 282 -39.38 29.09 -4.62
C ALA A 282 -40.57 29.86 -5.26
N PRO A 283 -41.50 30.47 -4.51
CA PRO A 283 -42.73 31.01 -5.09
C PRO A 283 -42.54 32.25 -6.00
N ASP A 284 -42.65 32.06 -7.32
CA ASP A 284 -43.17 32.98 -8.35
C ASP A 284 -42.69 34.46 -8.44
N THR A 285 -41.68 34.92 -7.69
CA THR A 285 -41.23 36.35 -7.73
C THR A 285 -39.81 36.59 -8.25
N GLY A 286 -38.95 35.57 -8.38
CA GLY A 286 -37.52 35.77 -8.65
C GLY A 286 -36.91 34.81 -9.68
N THR A 287 -35.80 35.23 -10.30
CA THR A 287 -34.92 34.33 -11.07
C THR A 287 -34.13 33.47 -10.07
N PRO A 288 -34.04 32.13 -10.25
CA PRO A 288 -33.37 31.26 -9.27
C PRO A 288 -31.90 31.63 -9.12
N LEU A 289 -31.53 32.01 -7.90
CA LEU A 289 -30.17 32.39 -7.54
C LEU A 289 -29.29 31.16 -7.36
N THR A 290 -28.01 31.29 -7.70
CA THR A 290 -26.99 30.27 -7.45
C THR A 290 -25.79 30.86 -6.74
N ALA A 291 -25.45 30.32 -5.58
CA ALA A 291 -24.24 30.65 -4.83
C ALA A 291 -23.08 29.71 -5.21
N ILE A 292 -21.91 30.29 -5.49
CA ILE A 292 -20.70 29.60 -5.95
C ILE A 292 -19.57 29.96 -4.98
N GLY A 293 -19.02 28.96 -4.28
CA GLY A 293 -17.87 29.12 -3.39
C GLY A 293 -16.54 28.88 -4.10
N GLN A 294 -15.58 29.80 -3.95
CA GLN A 294 -14.23 29.71 -4.51
C GLN A 294 -13.15 29.44 -3.45
N GLN A 295 -11.98 28.98 -3.91
CA GLN A 295 -10.73 28.88 -3.16
C GLN A 295 -9.67 29.86 -3.71
N SER A 296 -8.75 30.33 -2.88
CA SER A 296 -7.55 31.11 -3.24
C SER A 296 -7.84 32.32 -4.17
N PRO A 297 -8.54 33.37 -3.68
CA PRO A 297 -9.03 33.56 -2.31
C PRO A 297 -10.43 32.96 -2.06
N ALA A 298 -10.87 32.95 -0.80
CA ALA A 298 -12.26 32.63 -0.44
C ALA A 298 -13.21 33.73 -0.95
N VAL A 299 -14.07 33.39 -1.91
CA VAL A 299 -15.11 34.30 -2.41
C VAL A 299 -16.39 33.50 -2.64
N LEU A 300 -17.50 33.96 -2.07
CA LEU A 300 -18.84 33.53 -2.45
C LEU A 300 -19.33 34.47 -3.54
N ARG A 301 -19.87 33.90 -4.63
CA ARG A 301 -20.50 34.67 -5.71
C ARG A 301 -21.92 34.17 -5.90
N ILE A 302 -22.89 35.06 -5.77
CA ILE A 302 -24.30 34.76 -6.00
C ILE A 302 -24.66 35.32 -7.38
N ILE A 303 -25.15 34.46 -8.26
CA ILE A 303 -25.48 34.77 -9.66
C ILE A 303 -26.94 34.45 -9.97
N ASP A 304 -27.46 35.06 -11.03
CA ASP A 304 -28.74 34.72 -11.64
C ASP A 304 -28.58 34.45 -13.15
N SER A 305 -29.66 34.52 -13.94
CA SER A 305 -29.60 34.37 -15.40
C SER A 305 -29.04 35.59 -16.14
N THR A 306 -28.89 36.73 -15.46
CA THR A 306 -28.45 38.02 -15.99
C THR A 306 -26.97 38.30 -15.68
N GLY A 307 -26.46 37.88 -14.52
CA GLY A 307 -25.06 38.05 -14.13
C GLY A 307 -24.78 37.84 -12.64
N LEU A 308 -23.80 38.59 -12.13
CA LEU A 308 -23.45 38.62 -10.71
C LEU A 308 -24.45 39.49 -9.93
N ARG A 309 -25.02 38.94 -8.86
CA ARG A 309 -25.97 39.62 -7.96
C ARG A 309 -25.33 40.08 -6.66
N ALA A 310 -24.48 39.24 -6.06
CA ALA A 310 -23.71 39.60 -4.87
C ALA A 310 -22.35 38.89 -4.84
N SER A 311 -21.38 39.46 -4.12
CA SER A 311 -20.07 38.86 -3.90
C SER A 311 -19.63 39.11 -2.46
N VAL A 312 -19.26 38.06 -1.73
CA VAL A 312 -18.81 38.12 -0.34
C VAL A 312 -17.41 37.52 -0.24
N THR A 313 -16.50 38.22 0.42
CA THR A 313 -15.12 37.78 0.69
C THR A 313 -14.95 37.72 2.21
N PRO A 314 -15.07 36.54 2.85
CA PRO A 314 -14.88 36.41 4.30
C PRO A 314 -13.44 36.73 4.69
N GLU A 315 -13.26 37.49 5.77
CA GLU A 315 -11.93 37.90 6.23
C GLU A 315 -11.12 36.69 6.75
N GLY A 316 -9.82 36.66 6.45
CA GLY A 316 -8.91 35.56 6.84
C GLY A 316 -9.12 34.22 6.11
N ALA A 317 -10.27 34.01 5.45
CA ALA A 317 -10.61 32.74 4.80
C ALA A 317 -9.81 32.48 3.50
N THR A 318 -9.44 31.22 3.29
CA THR A 318 -8.67 30.74 2.13
C THR A 318 -9.52 29.98 1.11
N ALA A 319 -10.61 29.34 1.55
CA ALA A 319 -11.63 28.78 0.67
C ALA A 319 -13.01 28.78 1.33
N ILE A 320 -14.03 28.59 0.49
CA ILE A 320 -15.39 28.18 0.90
C ILE A 320 -15.56 26.70 0.55
N ASP A 321 -15.78 25.86 1.56
CA ASP A 321 -15.77 24.40 1.42
C ASP A 321 -17.13 23.82 1.05
N ARG A 322 -18.19 24.41 1.59
CA ARG A 322 -19.59 24.05 1.32
C ARG A 322 -20.46 25.29 1.26
N VAL A 323 -21.52 25.17 0.46
CA VAL A 323 -22.59 26.13 0.27
C VAL A 323 -23.89 25.34 0.26
N ALA A 324 -24.95 25.88 0.84
CA ALA A 324 -26.30 25.34 0.82
C ALA A 324 -27.28 26.49 0.59
N ALA A 325 -28.35 26.23 -0.16
CA ALA A 325 -29.49 27.16 -0.22
C ALA A 325 -30.18 27.21 1.16
N GLY A 326 -30.60 28.40 1.56
CA GLY A 326 -31.48 28.60 2.70
C GLY A 326 -32.92 28.20 2.42
N ARG A 327 -33.84 28.52 3.34
CA ARG A 327 -35.28 28.31 3.15
C ARG A 327 -36.01 29.56 2.67
N ALA A 328 -35.43 30.74 2.89
CA ALA A 328 -35.94 32.00 2.32
C ALA A 328 -35.37 32.27 0.92
N PRO A 329 -36.11 32.93 0.02
CA PRO A 329 -35.54 33.51 -1.21
C PRO A 329 -34.32 34.39 -0.88
N GLY A 330 -33.28 34.34 -1.71
CA GLY A 330 -32.05 35.10 -1.48
C GLY A 330 -31.09 34.52 -0.44
N GLU A 331 -31.55 33.66 0.46
CA GLU A 331 -30.75 33.08 1.54
C GLU A 331 -29.82 31.96 1.09
N PHE A 332 -28.55 32.03 1.52
CA PHE A 332 -27.57 30.96 1.44
C PHE A 332 -26.75 30.85 2.73
N TRP A 333 -26.33 29.62 3.02
CA TRP A 333 -25.46 29.28 4.13
C TRP A 333 -24.17 28.69 3.59
N PHE A 334 -23.02 29.01 4.17
CA PHE A 334 -21.73 28.50 3.69
C PHE A 334 -20.69 28.40 4.81
N THR A 335 -19.63 27.63 4.57
CA THR A 335 -18.55 27.39 5.55
C THR A 335 -17.17 27.65 4.97
N THR A 336 -16.28 28.25 5.76
CA THR A 336 -14.92 28.65 5.37
C THR A 336 -13.81 27.81 6.01
N ARG A 337 -12.59 27.92 5.46
CA ARG A 337 -11.36 27.36 6.05
C ARG A 337 -10.17 28.35 5.96
N PRO A 338 -9.19 28.29 6.88
CA PRO A 338 -9.03 27.31 7.98
C PRO A 338 -9.89 27.59 9.21
N ASP A 339 -10.45 28.79 9.32
CA ASP A 339 -11.27 29.27 10.43
C ASP A 339 -12.46 28.37 10.81
N GLY A 340 -13.05 27.63 9.85
CA GLY A 340 -14.13 26.68 10.13
C GLY A 340 -15.48 27.35 10.42
N ALA A 341 -15.61 28.65 10.14
CA ALA A 341 -16.79 29.43 10.49
C ALA A 341 -18.00 29.10 9.59
N LEU A 342 -19.19 29.17 10.19
CA LEU A 342 -20.49 29.13 9.54
C LEU A 342 -20.96 30.56 9.26
N HIS A 343 -21.32 30.81 8.02
CA HIS A 343 -21.77 32.11 7.52
C HIS A 343 -23.19 32.01 6.95
N ARG A 344 -23.92 33.12 7.06
CA ARG A 344 -25.20 33.34 6.40
C ARG A 344 -25.11 34.58 5.52
N VAL A 345 -25.72 34.51 4.34
CA VAL A 345 -25.92 35.65 3.44
C VAL A 345 -27.36 35.64 2.93
N VAL A 346 -27.95 36.83 2.78
CA VAL A 346 -29.26 37.03 2.14
C VAL A 346 -29.13 38.12 1.09
N VAL A 347 -29.60 37.84 -0.12
CA VAL A 347 -29.64 38.82 -1.22
C VAL A 347 -31.10 39.22 -1.47
N GLY A 348 -31.42 40.50 -1.27
CA GLY A 348 -32.73 41.06 -1.59
C GLY A 348 -32.95 41.24 -3.09
N ASP A 349 -34.23 41.30 -3.51
CA ASP A 349 -34.61 41.53 -4.91
C ASP A 349 -34.06 42.85 -5.47
N ASP A 350 -33.94 43.86 -4.59
CA ASP A 350 -33.36 45.18 -4.85
C ASP A 350 -31.82 45.18 -4.96
N GLY A 351 -31.17 44.05 -4.67
CA GLY A 351 -29.71 43.90 -4.68
C GLY A 351 -29.03 44.22 -3.35
N THR A 352 -29.77 44.50 -2.26
CA THR A 352 -29.21 44.52 -0.91
C THR A 352 -28.60 43.16 -0.56
N THR A 353 -27.54 43.16 0.26
CA THR A 353 -26.88 41.93 0.71
C THR A 353 -26.62 42.01 2.21
N GLU A 354 -27.35 41.23 2.99
CA GLU A 354 -27.02 40.97 4.39
C GLU A 354 -25.96 39.87 4.45
N TYR A 355 -24.91 40.05 5.26
CA TYR A 355 -23.88 39.03 5.50
C TYR A 355 -23.53 38.99 6.98
N SER A 356 -23.41 37.78 7.53
CA SER A 356 -23.11 37.57 8.95
C SER A 356 -22.32 36.28 9.17
N VAL A 357 -21.33 36.35 10.06
CA VAL A 357 -20.70 35.18 10.67
C VAL A 357 -21.59 34.74 11.83
N ILE A 358 -22.00 33.48 11.85
CA ILE A 358 -23.03 32.97 12.76
C ILE A 358 -22.41 32.19 13.93
N ALA A 359 -21.45 31.32 13.64
CA ALA A 359 -20.75 30.50 14.62
C ALA A 359 -19.42 30.01 14.05
N THR A 360 -18.56 29.46 14.91
CA THR A 360 -17.40 28.65 14.49
C THR A 360 -17.55 27.25 15.07
N PRO A 361 -18.24 26.32 14.38
CA PRO A 361 -18.56 25.02 14.96
C PRO A 361 -17.34 24.14 15.21
N VAL A 362 -16.41 24.06 14.26
CA VAL A 362 -15.13 23.34 14.40
C VAL A 362 -14.06 24.11 13.62
N SER A 363 -13.20 24.83 14.32
CA SER A 363 -12.05 25.51 13.70
C SER A 363 -11.01 24.50 13.21
N ASP A 364 -10.18 24.93 12.25
CA ASP A 364 -9.07 24.16 11.71
C ASP A 364 -9.44 22.78 11.13
N SER A 365 -10.65 22.66 10.58
CA SER A 365 -11.07 21.55 9.71
C SER A 365 -11.98 22.04 8.58
N GLU A 366 -11.87 21.46 7.38
CA GLU A 366 -12.86 21.71 6.32
C GLU A 366 -14.21 21.04 6.62
N THR A 367 -15.30 21.66 6.18
CA THR A 367 -16.64 21.05 6.22
C THR A 367 -16.93 20.28 4.92
N ARG A 368 -17.39 19.03 5.04
CA ARG A 368 -17.63 18.08 3.93
C ARG A 368 -19.12 17.84 3.62
N MET A 369 -20.00 18.24 4.53
CA MET A 369 -21.46 18.25 4.34
C MET A 369 -22.02 19.48 5.06
N LEU A 370 -22.97 20.19 4.45
CA LEU A 370 -23.72 21.29 5.06
C LEU A 370 -25.20 21.11 4.73
N GLN A 371 -26.08 21.21 5.71
CA GLN A 371 -27.52 21.03 5.57
C GLN A 371 -28.29 22.07 6.40
N VAL A 372 -29.34 22.63 5.79
CA VAL A 372 -30.24 23.62 6.41
C VAL A 372 -31.58 22.95 6.64
N ALA A 373 -32.00 22.83 7.90
CA ALA A 373 -33.32 22.38 8.33
C ALA A 373 -34.11 23.56 8.91
N GLU A 374 -35.37 23.33 9.30
CA GLU A 374 -36.30 24.38 9.73
C GLU A 374 -35.80 25.19 10.94
N ASN A 375 -35.31 24.52 11.98
CA ASN A 375 -34.85 25.15 13.23
C ASN A 375 -33.33 25.01 13.44
N ARG A 376 -32.58 24.43 12.49
CA ARG A 376 -31.19 24.00 12.73
C ARG A 376 -30.37 23.95 11.45
N VAL A 377 -29.14 24.46 11.49
CA VAL A 377 -28.12 24.23 10.46
C VAL A 377 -27.15 23.17 10.99
N SER A 378 -26.70 22.25 10.15
CA SER A 378 -25.80 21.18 10.56
C SER A 378 -24.75 20.87 9.50
N GLY A 379 -23.63 20.31 9.94
CA GLY A 379 -22.56 19.92 9.04
C GLY A 379 -21.67 18.82 9.61
N LEU A 380 -20.91 18.22 8.70
CA LEU A 380 -19.95 17.15 8.99
C LEU A 380 -18.58 17.60 8.53
N THR A 381 -17.56 17.53 9.38
CA THR A 381 -16.20 17.94 9.04
C THR A 381 -15.43 16.85 8.26
N GLY A 382 -14.29 17.22 7.68
CA GLY A 382 -13.30 16.28 7.14
C GLY A 382 -12.65 15.40 8.23
N THR A 383 -12.63 15.87 9.47
CA THR A 383 -12.32 15.06 10.65
C THR A 383 -13.45 14.12 11.09
N GLY A 384 -14.64 14.22 10.47
CA GLY A 384 -15.80 13.37 10.74
C GLY A 384 -16.62 13.80 11.96
N ASP A 385 -16.36 14.97 12.53
CA ASP A 385 -17.12 15.52 13.65
C ASP A 385 -18.45 16.09 13.11
N LEU A 386 -19.56 15.71 13.76
CA LEU A 386 -20.91 16.15 13.39
C LEU A 386 -21.29 17.33 14.28
N TRP A 387 -21.55 18.48 13.68
CA TRP A 387 -21.95 19.69 14.40
C TRP A 387 -23.36 20.15 13.99
N SER A 388 -24.05 20.82 14.91
CA SER A 388 -25.30 21.50 14.61
C SER A 388 -25.46 22.80 15.40
N HIS A 389 -25.97 23.82 14.72
CA HIS A 389 -26.27 25.15 15.24
C HIS A 389 -27.80 25.33 15.25
N ASP A 390 -28.37 25.51 16.43
CA ASP A 390 -29.81 25.71 16.64
C ASP A 390 -30.19 27.18 16.42
N LEU A 391 -31.13 27.42 15.50
CA LEU A 391 -31.49 28.76 15.01
C LEU A 391 -32.36 29.56 16.00
N ALA A 392 -32.96 28.91 17.00
CA ALA A 392 -33.82 29.57 17.99
C ALA A 392 -33.04 30.05 19.23
N SER A 393 -32.01 29.29 19.63
CA SER A 393 -31.17 29.56 20.79
C SER A 393 -29.77 30.12 20.45
N GLY A 394 -29.33 30.00 19.19
CA GLY A 394 -27.98 30.33 18.74
C GLY A 394 -26.90 29.35 19.26
N GLN A 395 -27.29 28.28 19.95
CA GLN A 395 -26.33 27.33 20.52
C GLN A 395 -25.75 26.40 19.45
N THR A 396 -24.45 26.12 19.56
CA THR A 396 -23.75 25.21 18.66
C THR A 396 -23.26 23.99 19.44
N SER A 397 -23.66 22.80 19.01
CA SER A 397 -23.25 21.51 19.58
C SER A 397 -22.31 20.78 18.62
N VAL A 398 -21.23 20.20 19.13
CA VAL A 398 -20.31 19.34 18.36
C VAL A 398 -20.31 17.94 18.98
N LEU A 399 -20.36 16.91 18.14
CA LEU A 399 -20.29 15.51 18.51
C LEU A 399 -19.16 14.85 17.73
N SER A 400 -18.06 14.49 18.39
CA SER A 400 -16.96 13.81 17.71
C SER A 400 -17.34 12.35 17.42
N SER A 401 -17.27 11.96 16.15
CA SER A 401 -17.58 10.59 15.72
C SER A 401 -16.66 9.54 16.35
N HIS A 402 -15.41 9.91 16.65
CA HIS A 402 -14.45 9.07 17.38
C HIS A 402 -14.96 8.74 18.80
N GLU A 403 -15.39 9.75 19.55
CA GLU A 403 -15.96 9.56 20.91
C GLU A 403 -17.29 8.78 20.87
N GLN A 404 -18.02 8.87 19.75
CA GLN A 404 -19.27 8.15 19.51
C GLN A 404 -19.08 6.80 18.77
N GLY A 405 -17.85 6.27 18.76
CA GLY A 405 -17.55 4.88 18.38
C GLY A 405 -17.47 4.58 16.88
N VAL A 406 -17.31 5.59 16.01
CA VAL A 406 -17.07 5.35 14.58
C VAL A 406 -15.71 4.70 14.37
N SER A 407 -15.71 3.51 13.77
CA SER A 407 -14.49 2.74 13.50
C SER A 407 -13.52 3.50 12.61
N GLU A 408 -12.26 3.50 13.00
CA GLU A 408 -11.21 4.22 12.28
C GLU A 408 -10.83 3.49 10.98
N THR A 409 -10.59 4.22 9.88
CA THR A 409 -10.39 3.60 8.55
C THR A 409 -8.92 3.65 8.09
N PRO A 410 -8.30 2.53 7.65
CA PRO A 410 -6.90 2.54 7.19
C PRO A 410 -6.69 3.48 5.99
N ASP A 411 -5.82 4.48 6.13
CA ASP A 411 -5.43 5.35 5.03
C ASP A 411 -4.38 4.60 4.18
N THR A 412 -4.62 4.40 2.87
CA THR A 412 -3.68 3.61 2.04
C THR A 412 -2.29 4.23 1.97
N VAL A 413 -2.20 5.55 2.15
CA VAL A 413 -0.97 6.32 2.31
C VAL A 413 -1.25 7.46 3.31
N PRO A 414 -0.79 7.38 4.58
CA PRO A 414 -0.89 8.51 5.51
C PRO A 414 -0.08 9.71 4.99
N GLN A 415 -0.46 10.92 5.41
CA GLN A 415 0.14 12.17 4.92
C GLN A 415 1.56 12.38 5.48
N GLY A 416 1.83 11.82 6.67
CA GLY A 416 3.16 11.67 7.25
C GLY A 416 3.13 10.62 8.37
N ILE A 417 4.30 10.24 8.87
CA ILE A 417 4.43 9.49 10.13
C ILE A 417 5.64 10.03 10.92
N ALA A 418 5.46 10.31 12.21
CA ALA A 418 6.47 10.90 13.10
C ALA A 418 6.54 10.16 14.43
N ARG A 419 7.64 10.28 15.16
CA ARG A 419 7.82 9.77 16.52
C ARG A 419 8.31 10.89 17.40
N LEU A 420 7.69 11.02 18.56
CA LEU A 420 7.80 12.15 19.46
C LEU A 420 7.94 11.57 20.88
N GLY A 421 9.18 11.39 21.32
CA GLY A 421 9.52 10.55 22.48
C GLY A 421 9.06 9.09 22.30
N SER A 422 8.12 8.65 23.15
CA SER A 422 7.46 7.34 23.11
C SER A 422 6.14 7.32 22.32
N CYS A 423 5.68 8.47 21.82
CA CYS A 423 4.45 8.59 21.02
C CYS A 423 4.76 8.48 19.52
N VAL A 424 3.90 7.83 18.74
CA VAL A 424 3.96 7.80 17.28
C VAL A 424 2.75 8.53 16.71
N LEU A 425 3.00 9.54 15.88
CA LEU A 425 1.97 10.38 15.26
C LEU A 425 1.80 9.99 13.78
N VAL A 426 0.60 9.49 13.42
CA VAL A 426 0.21 9.20 12.04
C VAL A 426 -0.56 10.40 11.49
N GLY A 427 0.05 11.09 10.51
CA GLY A 427 -0.49 12.32 9.93
C GLY A 427 -1.65 12.04 8.98
N GLY A 428 -2.82 12.58 9.30
CA GLY A 428 -4.05 12.39 8.55
C GLY A 428 -4.65 13.69 8.01
N HIS A 429 -5.96 13.70 7.82
CA HIS A 429 -6.69 14.88 7.37
C HIS A 429 -7.05 15.76 8.58
N TYR A 430 -6.46 16.96 8.68
CA TYR A 430 -6.68 17.96 9.75
C TYR A 430 -6.36 17.49 11.19
N ARG A 431 -5.55 16.42 11.34
CA ARG A 431 -5.05 15.90 12.62
C ARG A 431 -3.90 14.91 12.42
N TYR A 432 -3.21 14.59 13.50
CA TYR A 432 -2.55 13.29 13.67
C TYR A 432 -3.43 12.37 14.54
N GLN A 433 -3.40 11.07 14.25
CA GLN A 433 -3.67 10.04 15.27
C GLN A 433 -2.38 9.77 16.05
N ALA A 434 -2.52 9.38 17.31
CA ALA A 434 -1.42 9.22 18.25
C ALA A 434 -1.45 7.82 18.88
N HIS A 435 -0.37 7.06 18.69
CA HIS A 435 -0.25 5.64 19.04
C HIS A 435 0.94 5.40 19.99
N GLY A 436 0.78 4.45 20.91
CA GLY A 436 1.75 4.19 21.98
C GLY A 436 1.41 4.97 23.25
N SER A 437 2.43 5.39 24.00
CA SER A 437 2.25 6.09 25.30
C SER A 437 2.07 7.60 25.11
N CYS A 438 1.04 7.99 24.36
CA CYS A 438 0.71 9.38 24.04
C CYS A 438 -0.22 10.00 25.11
N SER A 439 -0.09 11.31 25.36
CA SER A 439 -0.93 12.06 26.32
C SER A 439 -2.42 12.11 25.93
N ARG A 440 -2.72 12.04 24.63
CA ARG A 440 -4.05 12.01 24.03
C ARG A 440 -4.02 11.23 22.70
N PRO A 441 -5.14 10.60 22.26
CA PRO A 441 -5.16 9.76 21.06
C PRO A 441 -5.21 10.54 19.73
N VAL A 442 -5.52 11.85 19.78
CA VAL A 442 -5.65 12.71 18.59
C VAL A 442 -4.96 14.05 18.86
N VAL A 443 -4.30 14.58 17.83
CA VAL A 443 -3.69 15.92 17.81
C VAL A 443 -4.29 16.70 16.63
N PRO A 444 -5.28 17.59 16.85
CA PRO A 444 -5.84 18.41 15.78
C PRO A 444 -4.75 19.33 15.20
N VAL A 445 -4.71 19.49 13.87
CA VAL A 445 -3.79 20.43 13.22
C VAL A 445 -4.45 21.10 12.01
N PRO A 446 -4.14 22.39 11.74
CA PRO A 446 -4.70 23.12 10.61
C PRO A 446 -4.14 22.63 9.26
N GLY A 447 -4.67 21.52 8.76
CA GLY A 447 -4.45 20.96 7.43
C GLY A 447 -3.93 19.53 7.42
N GLU A 448 -3.66 19.00 6.23
CA GLU A 448 -2.93 17.74 6.03
C GLU A 448 -1.42 17.99 6.24
N PRO A 449 -0.76 17.41 7.26
CA PRO A 449 0.69 17.53 7.41
C PRO A 449 1.37 16.73 6.29
N LYS A 450 1.91 17.43 5.29
CA LYS A 450 2.50 16.82 4.09
C LYS A 450 3.95 16.43 4.25
N VAL A 451 4.65 17.15 5.11
CA VAL A 451 6.09 17.05 5.32
C VAL A 451 6.38 17.42 6.76
N GLN A 452 7.35 16.74 7.37
CA GLN A 452 7.78 16.98 8.73
C GLN A 452 9.23 16.54 8.96
N THR A 453 9.85 17.09 9.99
CA THR A 453 11.21 16.77 10.47
C THR A 453 11.26 16.94 11.98
N MET A 454 12.13 16.17 12.64
CA MET A 454 12.49 16.46 14.03
C MET A 454 13.46 17.64 14.09
N VAL A 455 13.40 18.39 15.20
CA VAL A 455 14.36 19.41 15.62
C VAL A 455 14.54 19.26 17.13
N GLY A 456 15.61 18.57 17.55
CA GLY A 456 15.71 18.11 18.93
C GLY A 456 14.56 17.16 19.28
N GLU A 457 13.91 17.40 20.41
CA GLU A 457 12.74 16.61 20.84
C GLU A 457 11.41 17.05 20.19
N ASP A 458 11.38 18.15 19.41
CA ASP A 458 10.16 18.68 18.80
C ASP A 458 9.94 18.18 17.37
N LEU A 459 8.69 17.91 17.01
CA LEU A 459 8.27 17.66 15.64
C LEU A 459 7.87 18.97 14.96
N TYR A 460 8.52 19.32 13.86
CA TYR A 460 8.11 20.44 13.01
C TYR A 460 7.47 19.92 11.73
N ALA A 461 6.28 20.42 11.39
CA ALA A 461 5.48 19.97 10.26
C ALA A 461 4.91 21.13 9.44
N ALA A 462 4.78 20.95 8.12
CA ALA A 462 4.14 21.92 7.23
C ALA A 462 2.88 21.33 6.58
N THR A 463 1.77 22.06 6.68
CA THR A 463 0.42 21.57 6.32
C THR A 463 -0.08 22.08 4.97
N TYR A 464 -1.05 21.37 4.40
CA TYR A 464 -1.77 21.70 3.16
C TYR A 464 -3.28 21.80 3.47
N PRO A 465 -4.05 22.74 2.89
CA PRO A 465 -3.70 23.67 1.79
C PRO A 465 -3.24 25.07 2.22
N ASN A 466 -3.13 25.34 3.52
CA ASN A 466 -2.88 26.69 4.06
C ASN A 466 -1.39 27.03 4.27
N SER A 467 -0.48 26.09 4.01
CA SER A 467 0.97 26.25 4.19
C SER A 467 1.42 26.77 5.56
N LYS A 468 0.69 26.42 6.63
CA LYS A 468 1.13 26.68 8.00
C LYS A 468 2.32 25.78 8.34
N VAL A 469 3.24 26.30 9.15
CA VAL A 469 4.35 25.56 9.74
C VAL A 469 4.16 25.53 11.24
N LEU A 470 4.12 24.32 11.79
CA LEU A 470 3.75 24.01 13.16
C LEU A 470 4.92 23.36 13.89
N ARG A 471 5.04 23.65 15.19
CA ARG A 471 5.82 22.88 16.16
C ARG A 471 4.87 22.05 17.00
N ILE A 472 5.22 20.80 17.28
CA ILE A 472 4.49 19.89 18.17
C ILE A 472 5.49 19.33 19.18
N ASN A 473 5.27 19.61 20.47
CA ASN A 473 6.14 19.15 21.56
C ASN A 473 5.77 17.72 22.03
N THR A 474 6.53 17.20 22.98
CA THR A 474 6.30 15.87 23.60
C THR A 474 4.98 15.75 24.37
N ASP A 475 4.43 16.85 24.90
CA ASP A 475 3.07 16.90 25.48
C ASP A 475 1.94 16.89 24.41
N LEU A 476 2.32 16.99 23.13
CA LEU A 476 1.51 17.06 21.91
C LEU A 476 0.85 18.43 21.63
N ASP A 477 1.28 19.48 22.30
CA ASP A 477 0.81 20.85 22.11
C ASP A 477 1.28 21.42 20.77
N VAL A 478 0.35 22.02 20.03
CA VAL A 478 0.57 22.54 18.68
C VAL A 478 0.74 24.04 18.74
N ALA A 479 1.89 24.54 18.30
CA ALA A 479 2.16 25.96 18.14
C ALA A 479 2.38 26.30 16.66
N GLU A 480 1.68 27.31 16.14
CA GLU A 480 2.03 27.87 14.83
C GLU A 480 3.31 28.70 14.93
N ILE A 481 4.24 28.45 14.02
CA ILE A 481 5.51 29.15 13.91
C ILE A 481 5.41 30.26 12.85
N THR A 482 4.81 29.95 11.69
CA THR A 482 4.58 30.89 10.59
C THR A 482 3.60 30.32 9.56
N THR A 483 3.00 31.18 8.73
CA THR A 483 2.26 30.78 7.52
C THR A 483 3.07 31.17 6.28
N ILE A 484 3.34 30.22 5.37
CA ILE A 484 4.05 30.52 4.11
C ILE A 484 3.05 31.16 3.12
N GLY A 485 3.13 32.48 2.98
CA GLY A 485 2.26 33.25 2.09
C GLY A 485 2.61 33.19 0.59
N HIS A 486 2.22 34.26 -0.12
CA HIS A 486 2.50 34.45 -1.56
C HIS A 486 1.91 33.38 -2.50
N GLY A 487 0.72 32.88 -2.19
CA GLY A 487 0.00 31.94 -3.06
C GLY A 487 0.73 30.60 -3.22
N GLN A 488 1.28 30.09 -2.11
CA GLN A 488 1.89 28.77 -1.99
C GLN A 488 0.98 27.91 -1.10
N SER A 489 0.64 26.69 -1.54
CA SER A 489 -0.45 25.90 -0.92
C SER A 489 -0.03 24.52 -0.42
N ARG A 490 0.95 23.88 -1.08
CA ARG A 490 1.28 22.46 -0.86
C ARG A 490 2.77 22.27 -0.60
N PRO A 491 3.20 22.10 0.66
CA PRO A 491 4.56 21.67 0.99
C PRO A 491 4.95 20.36 0.28
N ARG A 492 6.22 20.26 -0.14
CA ARG A 492 6.80 19.13 -0.88
C ARG A 492 7.99 18.49 -0.18
N ALA A 493 8.85 19.30 0.44
CA ALA A 493 9.86 18.83 1.38
C ALA A 493 10.05 19.83 2.54
N ILE A 494 10.55 19.33 3.67
CA ILE A 494 11.05 20.11 4.81
C ILE A 494 12.37 19.49 5.28
N GLN A 495 13.30 20.33 5.74
CA GLN A 495 14.62 19.93 6.20
C GLN A 495 15.11 20.90 7.27
N HIS A 496 15.71 20.38 8.34
CA HIS A 496 16.45 21.18 9.32
C HIS A 496 17.91 21.36 8.88
N MET A 497 18.47 22.55 9.09
CA MET A 497 19.88 22.89 8.89
C MET A 497 20.46 23.37 10.24
N PRO A 498 21.03 22.45 11.05
CA PRO A 498 21.53 22.75 12.40
C PRO A 498 22.56 23.89 12.43
N GLU A 499 23.43 23.95 11.43
CA GLU A 499 24.55 24.91 11.32
C GLU A 499 24.09 26.37 11.22
N THR A 500 22.81 26.61 10.89
CA THR A 500 22.19 27.94 10.82
C THR A 500 20.89 28.04 11.63
N ASN A 501 20.63 27.06 12.52
CA ASN A 501 19.40 26.89 13.30
C ASN A 501 18.13 27.27 12.53
N SER A 502 17.92 26.67 11.35
CA SER A 502 16.80 27.02 10.49
C SER A 502 16.14 25.84 9.80
N LEU A 503 14.83 25.94 9.64
CA LEU A 503 14.06 25.07 8.77
C LEU A 503 14.02 25.63 7.35
N TRP A 504 14.07 24.72 6.40
CA TRP A 504 13.82 24.99 4.99
C TRP A 504 12.58 24.22 4.57
N VAL A 505 11.60 24.89 3.95
CA VAL A 505 10.37 24.27 3.43
C VAL A 505 10.26 24.59 1.94
N SER A 506 10.08 23.58 1.09
CA SER A 506 9.76 23.80 -0.33
C SER A 506 8.27 23.61 -0.57
N THR A 507 7.68 24.48 -1.39
CA THR A 507 6.23 24.52 -1.64
C THR A 507 5.90 24.57 -3.13
N ARG A 508 4.79 23.93 -3.50
CA ARG A 508 4.05 24.20 -4.73
C ARG A 508 3.15 25.43 -4.55
N PRO A 509 2.87 26.16 -5.64
CA PRO A 509 1.94 27.29 -5.63
C PRO A 509 0.49 26.84 -5.34
N ASP A 510 -0.44 27.80 -5.34
CA ASP A 510 -1.86 27.54 -5.61
C ASP A 510 -2.05 26.71 -6.88
N TYR A 511 -3.25 26.12 -7.00
CA TYR A 511 -3.69 25.41 -8.18
C TYR A 511 -3.51 26.18 -9.50
N GLY A 512 -3.37 25.45 -10.60
CA GLY A 512 -3.27 26.01 -11.95
C GLY A 512 -2.00 26.78 -12.25
N ARG A 513 -1.06 26.89 -11.30
CA ARG A 513 0.16 27.67 -11.43
C ARG A 513 1.42 26.79 -11.51
N HIS A 514 2.40 27.32 -12.23
CA HIS A 514 3.81 26.97 -12.14
C HIS A 514 4.51 27.87 -11.09
N ALA A 515 5.83 27.68 -10.91
CA ALA A 515 6.70 28.37 -9.95
C ALA A 515 6.36 28.08 -8.48
N GLY A 516 7.19 27.23 -7.86
CA GLY A 516 7.15 27.00 -6.41
C GLY A 516 7.98 28.03 -5.64
N ALA A 517 7.94 27.94 -4.31
CA ALA A 517 8.83 28.69 -3.44
C ALA A 517 9.73 27.77 -2.60
N LEU A 518 10.76 28.38 -2.02
CA LEU A 518 11.60 27.81 -0.98
C LEU A 518 11.69 28.82 0.15
N THR A 519 11.30 28.42 1.36
CA THR A 519 11.21 29.32 2.53
C THR A 519 12.25 28.92 3.56
N ARG A 520 13.12 29.86 3.97
CA ARG A 520 13.90 29.74 5.21
C ARG A 520 13.04 30.22 6.38
N ILE A 521 13.06 29.50 7.48
CA ILE A 521 12.45 29.88 8.76
C ILE A 521 13.54 29.80 9.82
N ASP A 522 13.80 30.93 10.47
CA ASP A 522 14.77 31.03 11.55
C ASP A 522 14.16 30.52 12.86
N LEU A 523 14.77 29.49 13.48
CA LEU A 523 14.14 28.83 14.63
C LEU A 523 14.27 29.61 15.94
N ALA A 524 15.22 30.55 16.05
CA ALA A 524 15.39 31.37 17.24
C ALA A 524 14.46 32.60 17.26
N THR A 525 14.04 33.08 16.09
CA THR A 525 13.25 34.31 15.93
C THR A 525 11.88 34.09 15.28
N HIS A 526 11.60 32.89 14.78
CA HIS A 526 10.46 32.52 13.92
C HIS A 526 10.34 33.32 12.61
N ALA A 527 11.32 34.17 12.29
CA ALA A 527 11.32 35.01 11.10
C ALA A 527 11.46 34.15 9.83
N SER A 528 10.57 34.35 8.86
CA SER A 528 10.53 33.59 7.61
C SER A 528 10.86 34.45 6.38
N ARG A 529 11.70 33.92 5.48
CA ARG A 529 12.06 34.54 4.19
C ARG A 529 11.64 33.61 3.06
N VAL A 530 10.62 34.01 2.31
CA VAL A 530 10.06 33.23 1.19
C VAL A 530 10.78 33.59 -0.11
N HIS A 531 11.63 32.69 -0.62
CA HIS A 531 12.25 32.81 -1.94
C HIS A 531 11.27 32.27 -2.98
N GLN A 532 10.51 33.16 -3.63
CA GLN A 532 9.60 32.83 -4.72
C GLN A 532 10.38 32.48 -6.00
N SER A 533 9.91 31.50 -6.77
CA SER A 533 10.41 31.19 -8.12
C SER A 533 11.94 30.98 -8.25
N PRO A 534 12.65 30.32 -7.29
CA PRO A 534 14.12 30.23 -7.33
C PRO A 534 14.68 29.42 -8.52
N PHE A 535 13.81 28.71 -9.23
CA PHE A 535 14.10 27.98 -10.47
C PHE A 535 13.27 28.48 -11.67
N GLY A 536 12.73 29.70 -11.59
CA GLY A 536 11.76 30.22 -12.54
C GLY A 536 10.41 29.50 -12.39
N ASN A 537 9.90 28.94 -13.49
CA ASN A 537 8.61 28.25 -13.50
C ASN A 537 8.65 26.84 -12.85
N GLU A 538 9.82 26.30 -12.56
CA GLU A 538 9.94 25.01 -11.86
C GLU A 538 9.61 25.13 -10.37
N THR A 539 9.15 24.04 -9.75
CA THR A 539 8.91 23.95 -8.31
C THR A 539 10.00 23.11 -7.65
N ALA A 540 10.50 23.51 -6.48
CA ALA A 540 11.38 22.68 -5.65
C ALA A 540 10.59 21.56 -4.95
N THR A 541 10.89 20.29 -5.25
CA THR A 541 10.17 19.11 -4.69
C THR A 541 10.94 18.34 -3.65
N ALA A 542 12.26 18.33 -3.74
CA ALA A 542 13.14 17.61 -2.84
C ALA A 542 14.24 18.55 -2.36
N ILE A 543 14.54 18.51 -1.06
CA ILE A 543 15.64 19.28 -0.46
C ILE A 543 16.41 18.39 0.52
N ALA A 544 17.71 18.65 0.66
CA ALA A 544 18.56 18.08 1.70
C ALA A 544 19.63 19.11 2.11
N ALA A 545 20.06 19.12 3.36
CA ALA A 545 21.06 20.05 3.88
C ALA A 545 22.41 19.35 4.11
N ARG A 546 23.50 20.12 4.17
CA ARG A 546 24.81 19.67 4.65
C ARG A 546 25.72 20.88 4.84
N GLY A 547 26.18 21.16 6.05
CA GLY A 547 26.83 22.43 6.34
C GLY A 547 25.87 23.58 6.07
N THR A 548 26.41 24.69 5.57
CA THR A 548 25.61 25.86 5.17
C THR A 548 25.09 25.80 3.73
N ASP A 549 25.17 24.63 3.07
CA ASP A 549 24.62 24.41 1.72
C ASP A 549 23.33 23.58 1.76
N LEU A 550 22.40 23.95 0.87
CA LEU A 550 21.17 23.23 0.57
C LEU A 550 21.24 22.63 -0.84
N TYR A 551 20.90 21.36 -0.96
CA TYR A 551 20.77 20.66 -2.24
C TYR A 551 19.29 20.54 -2.59
N VAL A 552 18.90 20.98 -3.79
CA VAL A 552 17.49 21.13 -4.19
C VAL A 552 17.25 20.46 -5.53
N GLY A 553 16.18 19.66 -5.62
CA GLY A 553 15.67 19.01 -6.82
C GLY A 553 14.31 19.56 -7.20
N THR A 554 14.06 19.74 -8.50
CA THR A 554 12.85 20.41 -9.01
C THR A 554 11.82 19.46 -9.65
N GLU A 555 10.70 20.02 -10.06
CA GLU A 555 9.74 19.44 -11.00
C GLU A 555 9.25 20.48 -12.01
N THR A 556 8.70 19.99 -13.12
CA THR A 556 8.25 20.81 -14.26
C THR A 556 6.74 21.01 -14.33
N VAL A 557 5.98 20.50 -13.36
CA VAL A 557 4.49 20.56 -13.34
C VAL A 557 3.96 21.57 -12.33
N GLY A 558 4.39 21.52 -11.06
CA GLY A 558 3.76 22.28 -9.98
C GLY A 558 2.32 21.81 -9.73
N GLU A 559 1.34 22.72 -9.74
CA GLU A 559 -0.09 22.40 -9.72
C GLU A 559 -0.82 22.78 -11.02
N ALA A 560 -0.08 23.08 -12.10
CA ALA A 560 -0.61 23.44 -13.41
C ALA A 560 -1.39 22.30 -14.11
N VAL A 561 -1.96 22.60 -15.27
CA VAL A 561 -2.64 21.60 -16.13
C VAL A 561 -1.59 20.67 -16.75
N ASP A 562 -0.67 21.23 -17.54
CA ASP A 562 0.39 20.53 -18.27
C ASP A 562 1.77 20.69 -17.60
N PRO A 563 2.73 19.78 -17.88
CA PRO A 563 4.15 20.02 -17.63
C PRO A 563 4.71 21.14 -18.53
N LEU A 564 5.74 21.85 -18.06
CA LEU A 564 6.47 22.83 -18.88
C LEU A 564 7.08 22.16 -20.12
N PRO A 565 6.71 22.58 -21.36
CA PRO A 565 7.17 21.92 -22.58
C PRO A 565 8.69 21.85 -22.70
N GLY A 566 9.21 20.68 -23.10
CA GLY A 566 10.65 20.45 -23.29
C GLY A 566 11.51 20.56 -22.02
N SER A 567 10.91 20.74 -20.84
CA SER A 567 11.64 20.88 -19.58
C SER A 567 11.78 19.54 -18.87
N VAL A 568 12.95 19.32 -18.28
CA VAL A 568 13.26 18.19 -17.38
C VAL A 568 13.80 18.71 -16.05
N PRO A 569 13.57 18.01 -14.92
CA PRO A 569 14.00 18.45 -13.59
C PRO A 569 15.49 18.75 -13.46
N ARG A 570 15.77 19.76 -12.63
CA ARG A 570 17.11 20.21 -12.30
C ARG A 570 17.47 19.80 -10.88
N VAL A 571 18.77 19.70 -10.64
CA VAL A 571 19.36 19.59 -9.31
C VAL A 571 20.37 20.73 -9.12
N ALA A 572 20.36 21.37 -7.96
CA ALA A 572 21.25 22.49 -7.65
C ALA A 572 21.80 22.38 -6.24
N ARG A 573 22.99 22.96 -6.03
CA ARG A 573 23.53 23.32 -4.72
C ARG A 573 23.37 24.83 -4.54
N MET A 574 22.87 25.24 -3.40
CA MET A 574 22.60 26.62 -3.03
C MET A 574 23.16 26.90 -1.64
N ALA A 575 23.47 28.15 -1.32
CA ALA A 575 23.84 28.58 0.03
C ALA A 575 23.20 29.93 0.33
N THR A 576 22.96 30.24 1.60
CA THR A 576 22.60 31.61 2.00
C THR A 576 23.83 32.45 2.28
N ASP A 577 23.77 33.74 1.91
CA ASP A 577 24.69 34.74 2.42
C ASP A 577 24.30 35.22 3.84
N ALA A 578 25.02 36.21 4.37
CA ALA A 578 24.76 36.77 5.70
C ALA A 578 23.44 37.56 5.84
N SER A 579 22.76 37.89 4.73
CA SER A 579 21.40 38.45 4.74
C SER A 579 20.31 37.37 4.67
N GLY A 580 20.71 36.10 4.54
CA GLY A 580 19.80 35.00 4.19
C GLY A 580 19.42 34.97 2.72
N GLU A 581 20.18 35.59 1.81
CA GLU A 581 19.87 35.58 0.37
C GLU A 581 20.47 34.35 -0.32
N LEU A 582 19.64 33.71 -1.15
CA LEU A 582 19.87 32.37 -1.67
C LEU A 582 20.71 32.38 -2.97
N THR A 583 22.00 32.12 -2.83
CA THR A 583 22.96 32.06 -3.93
C THR A 583 23.08 30.64 -4.49
N VAL A 584 22.96 30.48 -5.81
CA VAL A 584 23.21 29.19 -6.49
C VAL A 584 24.73 28.97 -6.63
N ARG A 585 25.26 27.87 -6.06
CA ARG A 585 26.65 27.42 -6.25
C ARG A 585 26.84 26.75 -7.60
N TRP A 586 25.95 25.83 -7.93
CA TRP A 586 25.86 25.16 -9.24
C TRP A 586 24.44 24.63 -9.47
N LYS A 587 24.08 24.42 -10.75
CA LYS A 587 22.78 23.88 -11.17
C LYS A 587 22.97 23.04 -12.43
N VAL A 588 22.46 21.81 -12.41
CA VAL A 588 22.58 20.83 -13.50
C VAL A 588 21.23 20.21 -13.82
N THR A 589 21.14 19.55 -14.98
CA THR A 589 19.96 18.81 -15.45
C THR A 589 20.38 17.35 -15.60
N PRO A 590 20.27 16.51 -14.55
CA PRO A 590 20.90 15.19 -14.55
C PRO A 590 20.06 14.10 -15.22
N PHE A 591 18.74 14.28 -15.25
CA PHE A 591 17.75 13.29 -15.71
C PHE A 591 17.41 13.44 -17.20
N SER A 592 16.88 12.37 -17.78
CA SER A 592 16.61 12.22 -19.22
C SER A 592 15.14 12.35 -19.63
N ARG A 593 14.21 11.87 -18.79
CA ARG A 593 12.79 11.67 -19.14
C ARG A 593 11.78 12.11 -18.07
N ALA A 594 12.24 12.29 -16.83
CA ALA A 594 11.39 12.56 -15.68
C ALA A 594 10.67 13.92 -15.73
N VAL A 595 9.57 14.05 -14.99
CA VAL A 595 8.87 15.33 -14.76
C VAL A 595 9.08 15.91 -13.36
N ALA A 596 9.57 15.10 -12.40
CA ALA A 596 9.86 15.53 -11.04
C ALA A 596 11.01 14.75 -10.40
N THR A 597 11.77 15.42 -9.54
CA THR A 597 12.69 14.81 -8.57
C THR A 597 11.89 14.28 -7.38
N ALA A 598 12.00 12.98 -7.10
CA ALA A 598 11.31 12.29 -6.00
C ALA A 598 12.05 12.45 -4.65
N GLY A 599 13.38 12.56 -4.66
CA GLY A 599 14.16 12.77 -3.44
C GLY A 599 15.64 13.09 -3.71
N ILE A 600 16.29 13.67 -2.71
CA ILE A 600 17.73 13.98 -2.70
C ILE A 600 18.33 13.57 -1.35
N VAL A 601 19.59 13.12 -1.37
CA VAL A 601 20.42 12.85 -0.19
C VAL A 601 21.81 13.46 -0.41
N SER A 602 22.35 14.17 0.59
CA SER A 602 23.63 14.91 0.53
C SER A 602 24.72 14.41 1.50
N GLU A 603 24.44 13.35 2.26
CA GLU A 603 25.27 12.86 3.37
C GLU A 603 26.63 12.23 2.96
N ASP A 604 27.59 12.28 3.88
CA ASP A 604 28.91 11.62 3.77
C ASP A 604 28.89 10.12 4.12
N VAL A 605 27.77 9.41 3.88
CA VAL A 605 27.64 7.96 4.18
C VAL A 605 28.61 7.09 3.36
N TYR A 606 29.10 7.58 2.22
CA TYR A 606 29.95 6.83 1.30
C TYR A 606 31.16 7.64 0.85
N ALA A 607 32.29 6.95 0.66
CA ALA A 607 33.49 7.49 0.04
C ALA A 607 33.61 6.97 -1.42
N PRO A 608 33.80 7.83 -2.44
CA PRO A 608 33.80 9.30 -2.39
C PRO A 608 32.42 9.90 -2.06
N ALA A 609 32.40 11.10 -1.49
CA ALA A 609 31.18 11.84 -1.21
C ALA A 609 30.42 12.22 -2.48
N PHE A 610 29.11 11.98 -2.50
CA PHE A 610 28.21 12.31 -3.61
C PHE A 610 26.90 12.93 -3.10
N VAL A 611 26.21 13.64 -3.99
CA VAL A 611 24.77 13.92 -3.84
C VAL A 611 24.02 12.88 -4.65
N LEU A 612 23.12 12.11 -4.03
CA LEU A 612 22.16 11.27 -4.76
C LEU A 612 20.92 12.09 -5.09
N ALA A 613 20.45 12.02 -6.32
CA ALA A 613 19.15 12.52 -6.74
C ALA A 613 18.37 11.43 -7.48
N LEU A 614 17.12 11.20 -7.06
CA LEU A 614 16.22 10.20 -7.63
C LEU A 614 15.06 10.89 -8.35
N ALA A 615 14.84 10.54 -9.61
CA ALA A 615 13.66 10.94 -10.37
C ALA A 615 12.44 10.06 -10.10
N THR A 616 11.24 10.60 -10.36
CA THR A 616 9.96 9.90 -10.22
C THR A 616 9.76 8.71 -11.17
N ASP A 617 10.55 8.58 -12.23
CA ASP A 617 10.53 7.47 -13.19
C ASP A 617 11.58 6.38 -12.92
N GLY A 618 12.33 6.49 -11.81
CA GLY A 618 13.35 5.52 -11.41
C GLY A 618 14.78 5.86 -11.86
N GLU A 619 15.04 6.96 -12.58
CA GLU A 619 16.42 7.38 -12.88
C GLU A 619 17.11 7.92 -11.60
N LEU A 620 18.07 7.17 -11.08
CA LEU A 620 18.92 7.55 -9.94
C LEU A 620 20.28 8.05 -10.45
N VAL A 621 20.73 9.22 -9.96
CA VAL A 621 21.98 9.84 -10.39
C VAL A 621 22.84 10.25 -9.19
N ALA A 622 24.13 9.95 -9.23
CA ALA A 622 25.12 10.45 -8.28
C ALA A 622 25.90 11.63 -8.88
N LEU A 623 26.01 12.72 -8.13
CA LEU A 623 26.64 13.98 -8.54
C LEU A 623 27.82 14.33 -7.62
N ASP A 624 28.86 14.96 -8.17
CA ASP A 624 29.93 15.56 -7.35
C ASP A 624 29.40 16.78 -6.58
N PRO A 625 29.48 16.82 -5.23
CA PRO A 625 28.95 17.94 -4.46
C PRO A 625 29.63 19.28 -4.78
N ARG A 626 30.83 19.28 -5.38
CA ARG A 626 31.62 20.50 -5.66
C ARG A 626 31.16 21.23 -6.92
N ASN A 627 30.69 20.53 -7.95
CA ASN A 627 30.35 21.12 -9.24
C ASN A 627 29.12 20.51 -9.96
N GLY A 628 28.43 19.54 -9.34
CA GLY A 628 27.25 18.90 -9.92
C GLY A 628 27.54 17.88 -11.03
N ALA A 629 28.80 17.58 -11.35
CA ALA A 629 29.14 16.65 -12.42
C ALA A 629 28.68 15.22 -12.09
N THR A 630 27.98 14.57 -13.02
CA THR A 630 27.54 13.17 -12.88
C THR A 630 28.73 12.24 -12.72
N LYS A 631 28.66 11.37 -11.71
CA LYS A 631 29.64 10.31 -11.43
C LYS A 631 29.20 8.98 -12.05
N TRP A 632 27.94 8.64 -11.84
CA TRP A 632 27.24 7.53 -12.46
C TRP A 632 25.74 7.81 -12.45
N ARG A 633 25.00 7.10 -13.31
CA ARG A 633 23.54 7.07 -13.35
C ARG A 633 23.08 5.62 -13.47
N GLN A 634 21.90 5.32 -12.95
CA GLN A 634 21.33 3.99 -12.98
C GLN A 634 19.81 4.10 -12.95
N ASP A 635 19.12 3.41 -13.87
CA ASP A 635 17.69 3.17 -13.75
C ASP A 635 17.48 2.08 -12.68
N ILE A 636 16.75 2.39 -11.61
CA ILE A 636 16.39 1.41 -10.56
C ILE A 636 14.98 0.83 -10.74
N GLY A 637 14.23 1.33 -11.72
CA GLY A 637 12.92 0.83 -12.15
C GLY A 637 11.76 1.14 -11.20
N GLY A 638 10.65 1.63 -11.76
CA GLY A 638 9.38 1.85 -11.04
C GLY A 638 9.10 3.32 -10.71
N TYR A 639 7.86 3.59 -10.27
CA TYR A 639 7.42 4.95 -9.93
C TYR A 639 7.89 5.33 -8.53
N ALA A 640 8.94 6.17 -8.45
CA ALA A 640 9.53 6.60 -7.19
C ALA A 640 8.73 7.77 -6.58
N GLN A 641 8.33 7.63 -5.32
CA GLN A 641 7.55 8.63 -4.58
C GLN A 641 8.42 9.48 -3.63
N SER A 642 9.43 8.87 -3.01
CA SER A 642 10.36 9.56 -2.11
C SER A 642 11.68 8.79 -1.93
N MET A 643 12.75 9.51 -1.64
CA MET A 643 14.01 8.95 -1.11
C MET A 643 14.42 9.77 0.13
N ARG A 644 14.80 9.08 1.22
CA ARG A 644 15.25 9.71 2.48
C ARG A 644 16.39 8.90 3.10
N VAL A 645 17.18 9.56 3.95
CA VAL A 645 18.05 8.87 4.90
C VAL A 645 17.20 8.43 6.09
N GLY A 646 17.45 7.23 6.58
CA GLY A 646 17.01 6.78 7.89
C GLY A 646 18.20 6.24 8.69
N PRO A 647 17.98 5.84 9.96
CA PRO A 647 19.04 5.34 10.85
C PRO A 647 19.81 4.13 10.32
N THR A 648 19.25 3.42 9.33
CA THR A 648 19.77 2.16 8.77
C THR A 648 20.36 2.29 7.37
N GLY A 649 20.40 3.50 6.80
CA GLY A 649 20.84 3.78 5.43
C GLY A 649 19.80 4.56 4.63
N ILE A 650 19.86 4.48 3.30
CA ILE A 650 18.92 5.19 2.42
C ILE A 650 17.68 4.32 2.18
N LEU A 651 16.50 4.89 2.37
CA LEU A 651 15.21 4.27 2.08
C LEU A 651 14.53 4.96 0.89
N VAL A 652 13.98 4.16 -0.01
CA VAL A 652 13.27 4.60 -1.22
C VAL A 652 11.86 4.00 -1.19
N HIS A 653 10.86 4.84 -1.45
CA HIS A 653 9.49 4.42 -1.71
C HIS A 653 9.28 4.39 -3.23
N ILE A 654 9.04 3.19 -3.78
CA ILE A 654 8.90 2.94 -5.22
C ILE A 654 7.81 1.88 -5.47
N ASP A 655 6.94 2.11 -6.45
CA ASP A 655 5.77 1.27 -6.77
C ASP A 655 4.83 0.97 -5.58
N GLY A 656 4.69 1.91 -4.64
CA GLY A 656 3.87 1.71 -3.43
C GLY A 656 4.51 0.86 -2.34
N MET A 657 5.82 0.54 -2.47
CA MET A 657 6.60 -0.27 -1.55
C MET A 657 7.83 0.49 -1.04
N VAL A 658 8.17 0.32 0.25
CA VAL A 658 9.45 0.79 0.79
C VAL A 658 10.54 -0.27 0.57
N ARG A 659 11.74 0.21 0.23
CA ARG A 659 12.95 -0.60 0.00
C ARG A 659 14.16 0.15 0.55
N ALA A 660 15.10 -0.58 1.16
CA ALA A 660 16.44 -0.06 1.38
C ALA A 660 17.22 0.01 0.06
N LEU A 661 17.97 1.09 -0.13
CA LEU A 661 18.86 1.35 -1.26
C LEU A 661 20.31 1.29 -0.78
N ALA A 662 21.01 0.21 -1.12
CA ALA A 662 22.45 0.11 -0.91
C ALA A 662 23.16 0.90 -2.01
N VAL A 663 24.13 1.76 -1.66
CA VAL A 663 24.86 2.60 -2.62
C VAL A 663 26.36 2.33 -2.53
N SER A 664 27.07 2.57 -3.63
CA SER A 664 28.51 2.35 -3.79
C SER A 664 29.16 3.46 -4.63
N ALA A 665 30.49 3.42 -4.75
CA ALA A 665 31.26 4.35 -5.59
C ALA A 665 30.87 4.34 -7.08
N THR A 666 30.19 3.29 -7.57
CA THR A 666 29.94 3.03 -9.00
C THR A 666 28.49 2.72 -9.36
N GLY A 667 27.55 2.79 -8.41
CA GLY A 667 26.14 2.44 -8.62
C GLY A 667 25.40 2.09 -7.32
N ALA A 668 24.15 1.66 -7.44
CA ALA A 668 23.29 1.30 -6.32
C ALA A 668 22.54 -0.02 -6.55
N ARG A 669 21.88 -0.54 -5.51
CA ARG A 669 21.02 -1.72 -5.58
C ARG A 669 19.86 -1.58 -4.61
N LEU A 670 18.64 -1.77 -5.12
CA LEU A 670 17.45 -1.94 -4.30
C LEU A 670 17.44 -3.33 -3.65
N SER A 671 17.02 -3.36 -2.39
CA SER A 671 16.62 -4.58 -1.68
C SER A 671 15.29 -5.15 -2.23
N PRO A 672 14.95 -6.41 -1.89
CA PRO A 672 13.59 -6.92 -2.04
C PRO A 672 12.57 -5.97 -1.38
N ALA A 673 11.36 -5.91 -1.95
CA ALA A 673 10.28 -5.10 -1.37
C ALA A 673 9.96 -5.59 0.05
N TRP A 674 9.89 -4.66 1.01
CA TRP A 674 9.30 -4.95 2.31
C TRP A 674 7.80 -5.24 2.08
N ASN A 675 7.21 -6.12 2.90
CA ASN A 675 5.87 -6.64 2.62
C ASN A 675 4.77 -5.56 2.74
N GLN A 676 3.56 -5.85 2.25
CA GLN A 676 2.49 -4.85 2.09
C GLN A 676 2.06 -4.16 3.40
N SER A 677 2.31 -4.76 4.56
CA SER A 677 2.10 -4.17 5.89
C SER A 677 3.12 -3.08 6.29
N THR A 678 4.25 -2.95 5.58
CA THR A 678 5.40 -2.13 6.02
C THR A 678 5.57 -0.85 5.18
N ARG A 679 4.47 -0.11 4.91
CA ARG A 679 4.48 1.04 3.99
C ARG A 679 5.28 2.26 4.44
N TRP A 680 5.52 2.46 5.75
CA TRP A 680 6.24 3.64 6.27
C TRP A 680 7.01 3.38 7.59
N ALA A 681 7.88 2.36 7.62
CA ALA A 681 8.71 2.07 8.80
C ALA A 681 10.01 2.91 8.83
N VAL A 682 9.94 4.16 9.32
CA VAL A 682 11.11 5.07 9.44
C VAL A 682 11.10 5.86 10.76
N LEU A 683 10.89 5.19 11.92
CA LEU A 683 10.64 5.88 13.20
C LEU A 683 11.35 5.31 14.44
N SER A 684 12.68 5.35 14.44
CA SER A 684 13.46 5.17 15.66
C SER A 684 14.89 5.65 15.53
N GLU A 685 15.19 6.84 16.05
CA GLU A 685 16.57 7.26 16.30
C GLU A 685 17.11 6.67 17.62
N GLU A 686 16.22 6.31 18.55
CA GLU A 686 16.50 5.41 19.68
C GLU A 686 15.59 4.16 19.64
N THR A 687 16.11 3.01 20.06
CA THR A 687 15.51 1.68 19.86
C THR A 687 14.05 1.56 20.30
N PRO A 688 13.14 1.04 19.45
CA PRO A 688 11.84 0.57 19.87
C PRO A 688 11.93 -0.93 20.17
N SER A 689 11.76 -1.32 21.43
CA SER A 689 11.43 -2.70 21.77
C SER A 689 9.99 -2.99 21.33
N VAL A 690 9.80 -3.31 20.04
CA VAL A 690 8.50 -3.69 19.48
C VAL A 690 8.19 -5.12 19.92
N ALA A 691 7.27 -5.25 20.86
CA ALA A 691 6.59 -6.51 21.11
C ALA A 691 5.71 -6.85 19.89
N ASP A 692 5.52 -8.16 19.66
CA ASP A 692 4.81 -8.89 18.58
C ASP A 692 4.81 -8.36 17.13
N GLY A 693 4.55 -9.27 16.18
CA GLY A 693 4.20 -8.93 14.79
C GLY A 693 5.34 -8.58 13.82
N VAL A 694 6.43 -7.91 14.24
CA VAL A 694 7.49 -7.45 13.31
C VAL A 694 8.90 -7.79 13.81
N SER A 695 9.71 -8.47 13.00
CA SER A 695 11.09 -8.88 13.32
C SER A 695 12.08 -7.71 13.23
N THR A 696 12.89 -7.52 14.28
CA THR A 696 13.86 -6.42 14.45
C THR A 696 15.16 -6.59 13.66
N ASP A 697 15.10 -7.11 12.43
CA ASP A 697 16.26 -7.64 11.67
C ASP A 697 17.03 -6.59 10.83
N PHE A 698 16.81 -5.28 11.03
CA PHE A 698 17.56 -4.22 10.35
C PHE A 698 18.07 -3.13 11.30
N VAL A 699 19.36 -3.24 11.64
CA VAL A 699 20.25 -2.19 12.17
C VAL A 699 21.46 -2.16 11.22
N PRO A 700 22.05 -1.02 10.84
CA PRO A 700 23.21 -1.05 9.97
C PRO A 700 24.40 -1.55 10.78
N ALA A 701 25.01 -2.65 10.36
CA ALA A 701 26.37 -2.91 10.78
C ALA A 701 27.25 -1.80 10.19
N LEU A 702 27.77 -0.92 11.06
CA LEU A 702 28.72 0.13 10.66
C LEU A 702 29.84 -0.52 9.84
N VAL A 703 30.24 0.14 8.74
CA VAL A 703 31.52 -0.16 8.10
C VAL A 703 32.64 0.52 8.90
N THR A 704 32.80 0.13 10.17
CA THR A 704 34.06 0.32 10.87
C THR A 704 35.10 -0.58 10.23
N SER A 705 36.10 0.01 9.58
CA SER A 705 37.19 -0.73 8.94
C SER A 705 38.17 -1.30 9.98
N SER A 706 37.80 -2.46 10.55
CA SER A 706 38.68 -3.32 11.34
C SER A 706 38.62 -4.76 10.82
N ALA A 707 39.69 -5.53 11.05
CA ALA A 707 39.98 -6.71 10.23
C ALA A 707 38.98 -7.87 10.40
N LEU A 708 38.44 -8.36 9.27
CA LEU A 708 37.68 -9.62 9.22
C LEU A 708 38.58 -10.79 9.63
N THR A 709 38.25 -11.48 10.71
CA THR A 709 38.79 -12.82 10.98
C THR A 709 37.89 -13.87 10.32
N PRO A 710 38.45 -14.82 9.53
CA PRO A 710 37.63 -15.68 8.70
C PRO A 710 36.89 -16.76 9.51
N ARG A 711 35.55 -16.67 9.51
CA ARG A 711 34.69 -17.84 9.69
C ARG A 711 34.51 -18.54 8.33
N TRP A 712 34.53 -19.87 8.35
CA TRP A 712 34.51 -20.67 7.13
C TRP A 712 33.07 -20.93 6.70
N VAL A 713 32.62 -20.17 5.69
CA VAL A 713 31.38 -20.41 4.95
C VAL A 713 31.71 -21.23 3.70
N ARG A 714 30.88 -22.25 3.41
CA ARG A 714 31.09 -23.17 2.28
C ARG A 714 29.77 -23.50 1.59
N ARG A 715 29.63 -23.14 0.32
CA ARG A 715 28.41 -23.43 -0.47
C ARG A 715 28.50 -24.79 -1.17
N HIS A 716 27.37 -25.50 -1.21
CA HIS A 716 27.14 -26.75 -1.92
C HIS A 716 25.99 -26.52 -2.91
N SER A 717 26.30 -26.47 -4.20
CA SER A 717 25.33 -26.13 -5.24
C SER A 717 25.75 -26.71 -6.57
N GLY A 718 24.79 -27.29 -7.30
CA GLY A 718 24.94 -27.58 -8.72
C GLY A 718 23.98 -26.75 -9.59
N PRO A 719 23.98 -26.97 -10.91
CA PRO A 719 22.97 -26.41 -11.81
C PRO A 719 21.56 -27.01 -11.58
N ASP A 720 21.44 -28.14 -10.88
CA ASP A 720 20.19 -28.78 -10.52
C ASP A 720 20.27 -29.49 -9.14
N ARG A 721 19.12 -29.96 -8.65
CA ARG A 721 18.96 -30.66 -7.36
C ARG A 721 19.81 -31.94 -7.23
N TYR A 722 20.06 -32.64 -8.33
CA TYR A 722 20.86 -33.88 -8.33
C TYR A 722 22.33 -33.53 -8.15
N ALA A 723 22.82 -32.53 -8.91
CA ALA A 723 24.16 -31.98 -8.77
C ALA A 723 24.39 -31.28 -7.41
N THR A 724 23.40 -30.59 -6.85
CA THR A 724 23.47 -30.09 -5.46
C THR A 724 23.62 -31.25 -4.46
N SER A 725 22.81 -32.31 -4.59
CA SER A 725 22.94 -33.49 -3.71
C SER A 725 24.29 -34.22 -3.88
N ALA A 726 24.85 -34.24 -5.09
CA ALA A 726 26.21 -34.73 -5.35
C ALA A 726 27.28 -33.85 -4.70
N ALA A 727 27.15 -32.52 -4.75
CA ALA A 727 28.07 -31.58 -4.09
C ALA A 727 28.05 -31.75 -2.56
N VAL A 728 26.86 -31.87 -1.96
CA VAL A 728 26.71 -32.19 -0.53
C VAL A 728 27.39 -33.52 -0.21
N SER A 729 27.12 -34.56 -1.00
CA SER A 729 27.73 -35.89 -0.85
C SER A 729 29.27 -35.86 -0.96
N ALA A 730 29.81 -35.08 -1.90
CA ALA A 730 31.25 -34.87 -2.06
C ALA A 730 31.89 -34.18 -0.85
N SER A 731 31.11 -33.40 -0.10
CA SER A 731 31.54 -32.66 1.09
C SER A 731 31.60 -33.48 2.38
N LEU A 732 31.06 -34.72 2.36
CA LEU A 732 30.98 -35.67 3.47
C LEU A 732 32.11 -36.71 3.42
N PRO A 733 32.47 -37.37 4.54
CA PRO A 733 33.51 -38.40 4.58
C PRO A 733 33.33 -39.51 3.54
N ALA A 734 34.43 -40.06 3.03
CA ALA A 734 34.42 -41.19 2.11
C ALA A 734 33.84 -42.45 2.78
N GLY A 735 33.16 -43.29 2.00
CA GLY A 735 32.51 -44.50 2.49
C GLY A 735 31.62 -45.13 1.41
N GLU A 736 31.54 -46.46 1.42
CA GLU A 736 30.98 -47.26 0.33
C GLU A 736 29.43 -47.36 0.32
N THR A 737 28.75 -46.79 1.32
CA THR A 737 27.27 -46.82 1.41
C THR A 737 26.67 -45.46 1.06
N MET A 738 25.61 -45.46 0.25
CA MET A 738 24.81 -44.28 -0.08
C MET A 738 23.31 -44.56 0.12
N VAL A 739 22.55 -43.55 0.55
CA VAL A 739 21.09 -43.58 0.55
C VAL A 739 20.58 -42.74 -0.62
N MET A 740 19.53 -43.22 -1.28
CA MET A 740 19.06 -42.66 -2.55
C MET A 740 17.52 -42.61 -2.55
N ALA A 741 16.98 -41.44 -2.89
CA ALA A 741 15.54 -41.18 -2.99
C ALA A 741 15.21 -40.50 -4.32
N THR A 742 13.93 -40.45 -4.68
CA THR A 742 13.51 -39.61 -5.81
C THR A 742 13.76 -38.14 -5.50
N GLY A 743 14.23 -37.38 -6.50
CA GLY A 743 14.26 -35.92 -6.43
C GLY A 743 12.97 -35.26 -6.91
N GLY A 744 11.96 -36.04 -7.32
CA GLY A 744 10.68 -35.53 -7.83
C GLY A 744 9.70 -35.10 -6.73
N ASP A 745 9.70 -35.79 -5.59
CA ASP A 745 8.89 -35.49 -4.39
C ASP A 745 9.77 -35.63 -3.13
N PHE A 746 9.32 -35.10 -1.99
CA PHE A 746 10.09 -34.99 -0.74
C PHE A 746 9.96 -36.12 0.31
N PRO A 747 8.84 -36.86 0.50
CA PRO A 747 8.64 -37.64 1.73
C PRO A 747 9.54 -38.86 1.90
N ASP A 748 9.83 -39.57 0.82
CA ASP A 748 10.77 -40.70 0.84
C ASP A 748 12.20 -40.21 1.12
N ALA A 749 12.57 -39.02 0.63
CA ALA A 749 13.86 -38.40 0.92
C ALA A 749 13.98 -37.94 2.38
N LEU A 750 12.92 -37.38 2.98
CA LEU A 750 12.87 -37.05 4.42
C LEU A 750 12.98 -38.29 5.31
N SER A 751 12.25 -39.36 4.94
CA SER A 751 12.36 -40.66 5.62
C SER A 751 13.77 -41.22 5.48
N GLY A 752 14.33 -41.18 4.28
CA GLY A 752 15.69 -41.63 3.97
C GLY A 752 16.78 -40.82 4.65
N ALA A 753 16.56 -39.54 4.94
CA ALA A 753 17.51 -38.69 5.65
C ALA A 753 17.81 -39.19 7.08
N SER A 754 16.80 -39.73 7.77
CA SER A 754 17.00 -40.39 9.09
C SER A 754 17.89 -41.64 8.96
N TYR A 755 17.72 -42.43 7.90
CA TYR A 755 18.56 -43.61 7.67
C TYR A 755 20.00 -43.22 7.23
N ALA A 756 20.13 -42.21 6.38
CA ALA A 756 21.40 -41.66 5.93
C ALA A 756 22.23 -41.13 7.11
N ALA A 757 21.60 -40.41 8.04
CA ALA A 757 22.22 -39.98 9.30
C ALA A 757 22.64 -41.18 10.18
N HIS A 758 21.77 -42.18 10.36
CA HIS A 758 22.07 -43.39 11.14
C HIS A 758 23.29 -44.17 10.60
N LEU A 759 23.43 -44.26 9.28
CA LEU A 759 24.51 -44.96 8.57
C LEU A 759 25.78 -44.11 8.39
N LYS A 760 25.72 -42.80 8.65
CA LYS A 760 26.73 -41.81 8.23
C LYS A 760 26.99 -41.83 6.71
N ALA A 761 25.95 -42.13 5.94
CA ALA A 761 25.95 -42.18 4.48
C ALA A 761 25.33 -40.90 3.88
N PRO A 762 25.75 -40.44 2.69
CA PRO A 762 25.07 -39.34 2.01
C PRO A 762 23.66 -39.73 1.60
N LEU A 763 22.76 -38.74 1.53
CA LEU A 763 21.49 -38.84 0.80
C LEU A 763 21.67 -38.14 -0.56
N VAL A 764 21.48 -38.88 -1.64
CA VAL A 764 21.49 -38.36 -3.02
C VAL A 764 20.12 -38.49 -3.68
N LEU A 765 19.83 -37.59 -4.62
CA LEU A 765 18.56 -37.57 -5.35
C LEU A 765 18.76 -38.13 -6.77
N VAL A 766 17.77 -38.87 -7.28
CA VAL A 766 17.73 -39.35 -8.68
C VAL A 766 16.41 -39.01 -9.37
N HIS A 767 16.40 -39.02 -10.70
CA HIS A 767 15.23 -38.65 -11.50
C HIS A 767 14.39 -39.89 -11.84
N GLY A 768 13.70 -40.44 -10.83
CA GLY A 768 12.85 -41.62 -10.99
C GLY A 768 13.61 -42.83 -11.53
N ALA A 769 13.40 -43.14 -12.82
CA ALA A 769 14.09 -44.23 -13.52
C ALA A 769 15.53 -43.89 -13.94
N VAL A 770 15.92 -42.62 -14.00
CA VAL A 770 17.23 -42.19 -14.56
C VAL A 770 18.26 -41.94 -13.45
N LEU A 771 19.42 -42.59 -13.54
CA LEU A 771 20.60 -42.32 -12.72
C LEU A 771 21.42 -41.15 -13.31
N PRO A 772 21.34 -39.93 -12.74
CA PRO A 772 21.95 -38.74 -13.35
C PRO A 772 23.48 -38.80 -13.34
N ALA A 773 24.12 -38.17 -14.32
CA ALA A 773 25.59 -38.17 -14.44
C ALA A 773 26.34 -37.70 -13.18
N PRO A 774 25.91 -36.64 -12.45
CA PRO A 774 26.54 -36.26 -11.17
C PRO A 774 26.51 -37.36 -10.11
N ILE A 775 25.44 -38.17 -10.06
CA ILE A 775 25.28 -39.26 -9.09
C ILE A 775 26.14 -40.46 -9.48
N ARG A 776 26.25 -40.75 -10.78
CA ARG A 776 27.14 -41.79 -11.32
C ARG A 776 28.61 -41.51 -10.99
N GLY A 777 29.07 -40.28 -11.25
CA GLY A 777 30.41 -39.83 -10.88
C GLY A 777 30.66 -39.86 -9.37
N GLU A 778 29.64 -39.60 -8.54
CA GLU A 778 29.76 -39.69 -7.08
C GLU A 778 29.83 -41.15 -6.58
N ILE A 779 29.12 -42.10 -7.21
CA ILE A 779 29.25 -43.55 -6.96
C ILE A 779 30.68 -44.00 -7.25
N GLU A 780 31.23 -43.62 -8.40
CA GLU A 780 32.61 -43.94 -8.82
C GLU A 780 33.64 -43.31 -7.86
N ARG A 781 33.52 -42.01 -7.58
CA ARG A 781 34.42 -41.26 -6.67
C ARG A 781 34.41 -41.81 -5.24
N ARG A 782 33.25 -42.26 -4.75
CA ARG A 782 33.12 -42.89 -3.43
C ARG A 782 33.50 -44.36 -3.39
N LYS A 783 33.59 -45.02 -4.55
CA LYS A 783 33.63 -46.48 -4.68
C LYS A 783 32.43 -47.14 -3.97
N ALA A 784 31.23 -46.62 -4.22
CA ALA A 784 30.02 -47.06 -3.49
C ALA A 784 29.61 -48.49 -3.88
N THR A 785 29.75 -49.44 -2.94
CA THR A 785 29.38 -50.84 -3.12
C THR A 785 27.97 -51.16 -2.63
N ARG A 786 27.40 -50.35 -1.74
CA ARG A 786 26.05 -50.49 -1.17
C ARG A 786 25.19 -49.24 -1.44
N VAL A 787 24.02 -49.43 -2.06
CA VAL A 787 23.01 -48.36 -2.22
C VAL A 787 21.70 -48.79 -1.57
N ILE A 788 21.09 -47.86 -0.85
CA ILE A 788 19.79 -48.04 -0.20
C ILE A 788 18.78 -47.14 -0.88
N LEU A 789 17.84 -47.74 -1.60
CA LEU A 789 16.73 -47.05 -2.24
C LEU A 789 15.63 -46.84 -1.20
N VAL A 790 15.28 -45.58 -0.93
CA VAL A 790 14.13 -45.24 -0.09
C VAL A 790 13.01 -44.74 -0.99
N GLY A 791 11.89 -45.47 -0.96
CA GLY A 791 10.73 -45.24 -1.82
C GLY A 791 10.31 -46.46 -2.65
N GLY A 792 9.01 -46.52 -2.93
CA GLY A 792 8.39 -47.60 -3.70
C GLY A 792 8.81 -47.62 -5.17
N THR A 793 8.43 -48.66 -5.91
CA THR A 793 8.74 -48.78 -7.35
C THR A 793 8.11 -47.67 -8.19
N GLY A 794 7.02 -47.05 -7.76
CA GLY A 794 6.46 -45.86 -8.41
C GLY A 794 7.32 -44.60 -8.27
N ALA A 795 8.08 -44.46 -7.18
CA ALA A 795 9.01 -43.35 -6.97
C ALA A 795 10.41 -43.62 -7.55
N LEU A 796 10.82 -44.88 -7.52
CA LEU A 796 12.14 -45.38 -7.97
C LEU A 796 11.96 -46.71 -8.74
N PRO A 797 11.65 -46.67 -10.05
CA PRO A 797 11.41 -47.86 -10.86
C PRO A 797 12.57 -48.88 -10.87
N PRO A 798 12.31 -50.17 -11.17
CA PRO A 798 13.35 -51.22 -11.17
C PRO A 798 14.59 -50.89 -12.02
N ASP A 799 14.44 -50.10 -13.08
CA ASP A 799 15.51 -49.66 -13.98
C ASP A 799 16.66 -48.92 -13.27
N ILE A 800 16.36 -48.24 -12.14
CA ILE A 800 17.41 -47.60 -11.33
C ILE A 800 18.35 -48.65 -10.73
N GLU A 801 17.84 -49.82 -10.35
CA GLU A 801 18.65 -50.91 -9.80
C GLU A 801 19.54 -51.53 -10.88
N THR A 802 19.02 -51.64 -12.11
CA THR A 802 19.80 -52.10 -13.28
C THR A 802 20.94 -51.13 -13.60
N GLN A 803 20.67 -49.81 -13.58
CA GLN A 803 21.70 -48.78 -13.77
C GLN A 803 22.72 -48.73 -12.63
N LEU A 804 22.31 -48.97 -11.39
CA LEU A 804 23.22 -49.05 -10.23
C LEU A 804 24.12 -50.29 -10.30
N ARG A 805 23.59 -51.46 -10.69
CA ARG A 805 24.40 -52.67 -10.94
C ARG A 805 25.41 -52.43 -12.08
N ALA A 806 25.00 -51.77 -13.16
CA ALA A 806 25.89 -51.36 -14.25
C ALA A 806 26.96 -50.34 -13.82
N ALA A 807 26.67 -49.49 -12.83
CA ALA A 807 27.63 -48.58 -12.19
C ALA A 807 28.49 -49.26 -11.09
N GLY A 808 28.48 -50.60 -11.00
CA GLY A 808 29.34 -51.38 -10.10
C GLY A 808 28.80 -51.58 -8.67
N VAL A 809 27.59 -51.12 -8.35
CA VAL A 809 26.97 -51.31 -7.03
C VAL A 809 26.59 -52.78 -6.84
N ARG A 810 27.12 -53.41 -5.79
CA ARG A 810 26.97 -54.85 -5.53
C ARG A 810 25.80 -55.18 -4.62
N SER A 811 25.52 -54.32 -3.65
CA SER A 811 24.43 -54.49 -2.67
C SER A 811 23.39 -53.39 -2.86
N ILE A 812 22.20 -53.75 -3.32
CA ILE A 812 21.06 -52.82 -3.43
C ILE A 812 19.97 -53.29 -2.46
N THR A 813 19.48 -52.39 -1.63
CA THR A 813 18.41 -52.67 -0.65
C THR A 813 17.32 -51.62 -0.77
N ARG A 814 16.07 -52.04 -0.90
CA ARG A 814 14.91 -51.13 -0.97
C ARG A 814 14.18 -51.08 0.37
N VAL A 815 13.81 -49.87 0.80
CA VAL A 815 13.00 -49.61 2.00
C VAL A 815 11.85 -48.70 1.62
N ALA A 816 10.61 -49.18 1.75
CA ALA A 816 9.41 -48.48 1.35
C ALA A 816 8.21 -48.97 2.18
N GLY A 817 7.17 -48.16 2.27
CA GLY A 817 5.81 -48.59 2.62
C GLY A 817 4.84 -48.33 1.48
N ASN A 818 3.55 -48.54 1.74
CA ASN A 818 2.47 -48.25 0.77
C ASN A 818 2.23 -46.74 0.60
N ASP A 819 2.67 -45.94 1.56
CA ASP A 819 2.54 -44.49 1.63
C ASP A 819 3.74 -43.86 2.36
N ARG A 820 3.83 -42.54 2.33
CA ARG A 820 4.92 -41.75 2.95
C ARG A 820 5.10 -41.99 4.46
N PHE A 821 4.03 -42.23 5.19
CA PHE A 821 4.07 -42.50 6.63
C PHE A 821 4.55 -43.93 6.88
N ALA A 822 4.08 -44.88 6.09
CA ALA A 822 4.53 -46.27 6.10
C ALA A 822 6.01 -46.42 5.67
N THR A 823 6.54 -45.60 4.74
CA THR A 823 7.98 -45.56 4.45
C THR A 823 8.78 -45.11 5.67
N SER A 824 8.33 -44.08 6.41
CA SER A 824 9.01 -43.65 7.65
C SER A 824 9.04 -44.77 8.71
N VAL A 825 7.94 -45.53 8.85
CA VAL A 825 7.86 -46.73 9.71
C VAL A 825 8.80 -47.85 9.24
N ALA A 826 8.91 -48.08 7.93
CA ALA A 826 9.80 -49.10 7.36
C ALA A 826 11.28 -48.76 7.61
N VAL A 827 11.66 -47.49 7.43
CA VAL A 827 12.98 -46.97 7.80
C VAL A 827 13.24 -47.13 9.30
N ALA A 828 12.30 -46.71 10.14
CA ALA A 828 12.43 -46.81 11.59
C ALA A 828 12.64 -48.26 12.08
N ARG A 829 11.85 -49.21 11.56
CA ARG A 829 12.02 -50.65 11.83
C ARG A 829 13.37 -51.19 11.34
N ARG A 830 13.86 -50.72 10.19
CA ARG A 830 15.19 -51.11 9.68
C ARG A 830 16.31 -50.61 10.59
N ILE A 831 16.23 -49.36 11.07
CA ILE A 831 17.19 -48.77 12.02
C ILE A 831 17.18 -49.53 13.36
N LEU A 832 16.00 -49.84 13.91
CA LEU A 832 15.87 -50.63 15.14
C LEU A 832 16.51 -52.03 14.99
N SER A 833 16.26 -52.69 13.85
CA SER A 833 16.89 -53.98 13.53
C SER A 833 18.41 -53.90 13.39
N GLU A 834 18.94 -52.89 12.68
CA GLU A 834 20.40 -52.72 12.52
C GLU A 834 21.11 -52.17 13.78
N ARG A 835 20.38 -51.63 14.77
CA ARG A 835 20.90 -51.38 16.14
C ARG A 835 20.72 -52.55 17.11
N ASN A 836 19.95 -53.59 16.76
CA ASN A 836 19.43 -54.57 17.72
C ASN A 836 18.71 -53.90 18.93
N ALA A 837 17.98 -52.81 18.67
CA ALA A 837 17.31 -52.00 19.68
C ALA A 837 15.81 -52.28 19.72
N ARG A 838 15.22 -52.36 20.92
CA ARG A 838 13.76 -52.54 21.11
C ARG A 838 12.98 -51.25 20.84
N ALA A 839 13.54 -50.11 21.24
CA ALA A 839 13.00 -48.77 21.03
C ALA A 839 14.15 -47.75 20.98
N LEU A 840 13.90 -46.59 20.38
CA LEU A 840 14.80 -45.43 20.29
C LEU A 840 13.96 -44.14 20.41
N PRO A 841 14.54 -43.00 20.82
CA PRO A 841 13.83 -41.71 20.80
C PRO A 841 13.19 -41.41 19.45
N VAL A 842 12.00 -40.82 19.45
CA VAL A 842 11.25 -40.48 18.23
C VAL A 842 11.14 -38.96 18.09
N VAL A 843 11.28 -38.46 16.86
CA VAL A 843 10.90 -37.10 16.47
C VAL A 843 9.79 -37.20 15.43
N LEU A 844 8.61 -36.66 15.77
CA LEU A 844 7.44 -36.57 14.90
C LEU A 844 7.47 -35.25 14.13
N ALA A 845 7.23 -35.32 12.83
CA ALA A 845 6.98 -34.16 11.96
C ALA A 845 5.80 -34.46 11.01
N THR A 846 5.21 -33.45 10.38
CA THR A 846 4.20 -33.68 9.33
C THR A 846 4.87 -34.26 8.08
N GLY A 847 4.21 -35.22 7.43
CA GLY A 847 4.58 -35.72 6.11
C GLY A 847 3.85 -34.99 4.97
N ASN A 848 2.98 -34.03 5.28
CA ASN A 848 2.18 -33.30 4.28
C ASN A 848 2.93 -32.08 3.72
N ASP A 849 3.97 -31.60 4.42
CA ASP A 849 4.92 -30.58 3.96
C ASP A 849 6.34 -30.97 4.41
N PHE A 850 7.37 -30.33 3.87
CA PHE A 850 8.78 -30.69 4.06
C PHE A 850 9.57 -30.00 5.21
N PRO A 851 9.33 -28.73 5.61
CA PRO A 851 10.30 -27.97 6.40
C PRO A 851 10.51 -28.48 7.83
N ASP A 852 9.42 -28.84 8.50
CA ASP A 852 9.46 -29.31 9.89
C ASP A 852 10.23 -30.63 9.98
N ALA A 853 10.06 -31.49 8.98
CA ALA A 853 10.78 -32.76 8.85
C ALA A 853 12.27 -32.57 8.51
N LEU A 854 12.65 -31.58 7.69
CA LEU A 854 14.07 -31.23 7.48
C LEU A 854 14.75 -30.88 8.81
N SER A 855 14.05 -30.13 9.66
CA SER A 855 14.55 -29.71 10.99
C SER A 855 14.54 -30.86 12.01
N ALA A 856 13.59 -31.80 11.89
CA ALA A 856 13.51 -32.99 12.74
C ALA A 856 14.71 -33.95 12.58
N VAL A 857 15.30 -34.06 11.38
CA VAL A 857 16.42 -34.98 11.09
C VAL A 857 17.66 -34.75 11.99
N PRO A 858 18.25 -33.54 12.09
CA PRO A 858 19.39 -33.31 13.00
C PRO A 858 19.00 -33.48 14.48
N LEU A 859 17.78 -33.13 14.87
CA LEU A 859 17.28 -33.30 16.25
C LEU A 859 17.14 -34.79 16.64
N ALA A 860 16.70 -35.63 15.70
CA ALA A 860 16.65 -37.08 15.87
C ALA A 860 18.06 -37.67 15.90
N ALA A 861 18.93 -37.28 14.97
CA ALA A 861 20.31 -37.76 14.90
C ALA A 861 21.11 -37.45 16.17
N GLY A 862 20.95 -36.23 16.73
CA GLY A 862 21.56 -35.84 18.00
C GLY A 862 21.12 -36.67 19.21
N ARG A 863 19.95 -37.31 19.15
CA ARG A 863 19.43 -38.28 20.14
C ARG A 863 19.64 -39.74 19.76
N GLN A 864 20.34 -40.02 18.66
CA GLN A 864 20.45 -41.36 18.06
C GLN A 864 19.07 -42.00 17.73
N GLY A 865 18.06 -41.15 17.55
CA GLY A 865 16.65 -41.50 17.39
C GLY A 865 16.18 -41.61 15.94
N LEU A 866 14.86 -41.62 15.81
CA LEU A 866 14.11 -41.93 14.59
C LEU A 866 13.26 -40.72 14.17
N VAL A 867 13.13 -40.47 12.87
CA VAL A 867 12.09 -39.56 12.35
C VAL A 867 10.89 -40.39 11.91
N LEU A 868 9.69 -40.00 12.34
CA LEU A 868 8.42 -40.58 11.92
C LEU A 868 7.48 -39.49 11.40
N LEU A 869 6.78 -39.77 10.30
CA LEU A 869 5.91 -38.79 9.64
C LEU A 869 4.44 -38.96 10.04
N THR A 870 3.80 -37.86 10.37
CA THR A 870 2.37 -37.76 10.71
C THR A 870 1.55 -37.29 9.50
N SER A 871 0.30 -37.76 9.39
CA SER A 871 -0.64 -37.35 8.35
C SER A 871 -1.31 -36.04 8.78
N GLY A 872 -0.53 -34.97 8.75
CA GLY A 872 -0.91 -33.68 9.33
C GLY A 872 -1.22 -33.80 10.81
N THR A 873 -2.42 -33.43 11.21
CA THR A 873 -2.93 -33.45 12.60
C THR A 873 -3.36 -34.85 13.08
N SER A 874 -3.02 -35.90 12.34
CA SER A 874 -3.34 -37.31 12.64
C SER A 874 -2.13 -38.22 12.39
N MET A 875 -2.15 -39.47 12.89
CA MET A 875 -1.10 -40.45 12.62
C MET A 875 -1.67 -41.86 12.45
N SER A 876 -1.01 -42.68 11.62
CA SER A 876 -1.41 -44.07 11.42
C SER A 876 -1.16 -44.90 12.69
N ALA A 877 -1.89 -46.01 12.86
CA ALA A 877 -1.70 -46.93 13.98
C ALA A 877 -0.25 -47.45 14.08
N GLN A 878 0.47 -47.56 12.95
CA GLN A 878 1.88 -47.99 12.93
C GLN A 878 2.83 -46.91 13.45
N VAL A 879 2.59 -45.64 13.11
CA VAL A 879 3.36 -44.50 13.66
C VAL A 879 3.06 -44.33 15.15
N ARG A 880 1.79 -44.42 15.55
CA ARG A 880 1.36 -44.38 16.96
C ARG A 880 2.02 -45.48 17.79
N ALA A 881 2.05 -46.71 17.29
CA ALA A 881 2.66 -47.84 18.00
C ALA A 881 4.16 -47.64 18.26
N LEU A 882 4.92 -47.15 17.27
CA LEU A 882 6.33 -46.85 17.46
C LEU A 882 6.53 -45.66 18.41
N ALA A 883 5.80 -44.56 18.22
CA ALA A 883 5.92 -43.37 19.06
C ALA A 883 5.56 -43.65 20.53
N ALA A 884 4.47 -44.39 20.79
CA ALA A 884 4.08 -44.79 22.15
C ALA A 884 5.03 -45.80 22.82
N SER A 885 5.91 -46.47 22.04
CA SER A 885 6.96 -47.36 22.55
C SER A 885 8.30 -46.66 22.79
N ALA A 886 8.44 -45.39 22.41
CA ALA A 886 9.70 -44.67 22.48
C ALA A 886 10.01 -44.16 23.91
N PRO A 887 11.29 -44.16 24.34
CA PRO A 887 11.69 -43.61 25.64
C PRO A 887 11.59 -42.08 25.71
N GLU A 888 11.64 -41.39 24.56
CA GLU A 888 11.34 -39.97 24.41
C GLU A 888 10.58 -39.74 23.10
N VAL A 889 9.67 -38.76 23.07
CA VAL A 889 8.98 -38.30 21.86
C VAL A 889 9.07 -36.78 21.76
N PHE A 890 9.66 -36.27 20.68
CA PHE A 890 9.66 -34.85 20.35
C PHE A 890 8.73 -34.60 19.17
N THR A 891 8.11 -33.41 19.13
CA THR A 891 7.25 -33.00 18.00
C THR A 891 7.81 -31.73 17.38
N VAL A 892 7.91 -31.70 16.05
CA VAL A 892 8.36 -30.54 15.27
C VAL A 892 7.22 -30.12 14.35
N GLY A 893 6.75 -28.90 14.51
CA GLY A 893 5.56 -28.38 13.85
C GLY A 893 4.25 -28.74 14.57
N GLY A 894 3.32 -27.77 14.61
CA GLY A 894 2.07 -27.91 15.38
C GLY A 894 1.14 -29.02 14.90
N GLN A 895 1.23 -29.41 13.62
CA GLN A 895 0.48 -30.56 13.07
C GLN A 895 0.90 -31.87 13.76
N ALA A 896 2.21 -32.12 13.87
CA ALA A 896 2.73 -33.32 14.51
C ALA A 896 2.49 -33.33 16.02
N GLU A 897 2.50 -32.15 16.64
CA GLU A 897 2.13 -31.97 18.05
C GLU A 897 0.65 -32.32 18.29
N GLN A 898 -0.27 -31.79 17.47
CA GLN A 898 -1.69 -32.10 17.55
C GLN A 898 -1.97 -33.58 17.27
N ALA A 899 -1.27 -34.18 16.31
CA ALA A 899 -1.34 -35.62 16.03
C ALA A 899 -0.94 -36.46 17.26
N ALA A 900 0.16 -36.10 17.93
CA ALA A 900 0.63 -36.80 19.14
C ALA A 900 -0.35 -36.63 20.31
N ARG A 901 -0.84 -35.42 20.57
CA ARG A 901 -1.85 -35.12 21.60
C ARG A 901 -3.15 -35.90 21.36
N SER A 902 -3.68 -35.86 20.13
CA SER A 902 -4.92 -36.58 19.76
C SER A 902 -4.75 -38.10 19.77
N ALA A 903 -3.53 -38.60 19.55
CA ALA A 903 -3.19 -40.02 19.69
C ALA A 903 -2.83 -40.42 21.14
N GLY A 904 -2.91 -39.53 22.13
CA GLY A 904 -2.55 -39.82 23.52
C GLY A 904 -1.09 -40.25 23.70
N VAL A 905 -0.19 -39.80 22.83
CA VAL A 905 1.25 -40.06 22.92
C VAL A 905 1.89 -39.01 23.83
N SER A 906 2.60 -39.46 24.86
CA SER A 906 3.30 -38.56 25.79
C SER A 906 4.44 -37.82 25.09
N ILE A 907 4.43 -36.48 25.12
CA ILE A 907 5.42 -35.63 24.45
C ILE A 907 6.49 -35.19 25.46
N THR A 908 7.75 -35.50 25.18
CA THR A 908 8.93 -35.09 25.95
C THR A 908 9.37 -33.66 25.63
N GLY A 909 9.06 -33.14 24.44
CA GLY A 909 9.24 -31.74 24.11
C GLY A 909 8.66 -31.35 22.74
N ALA A 910 7.94 -30.23 22.71
CA ALA A 910 7.37 -29.67 21.49
C ALA A 910 8.22 -28.51 20.94
N HIS A 911 8.38 -28.48 19.63
CA HIS A 911 9.07 -27.45 18.86
C HIS A 911 8.11 -26.94 17.78
N THR A 912 7.19 -26.07 18.20
CA THR A 912 6.12 -25.51 17.38
C THR A 912 6.27 -23.99 17.32
N GLY A 913 6.35 -23.43 16.11
CA GLY A 913 6.28 -22.00 15.84
C GLY A 913 5.10 -21.63 14.94
N SER A 914 4.83 -20.33 14.79
CA SER A 914 3.82 -19.78 13.88
C SER A 914 4.10 -20.08 12.39
N SER A 915 5.35 -20.40 12.07
CA SER A 915 5.81 -20.70 10.71
C SER A 915 6.85 -21.82 10.68
N ARG A 916 7.11 -22.34 9.49
CA ARG A 916 8.25 -23.24 9.18
C ARG A 916 9.58 -22.68 9.70
N TYR A 917 9.77 -21.37 9.56
CA TYR A 917 11.00 -20.65 9.84
C TYR A 917 11.29 -20.56 11.34
N GLU A 918 10.26 -20.24 12.12
CA GLU A 918 10.31 -20.20 13.59
C GLU A 918 10.37 -21.62 14.20
N THR A 919 9.69 -22.58 13.59
CA THR A 919 9.76 -24.01 13.98
C THR A 919 11.18 -24.54 13.85
N ALA A 920 11.85 -24.26 12.73
CA ALA A 920 13.26 -24.61 12.53
C ALA A 920 14.19 -23.93 13.56
N ASP A 921 13.99 -22.65 13.85
CA ASP A 921 14.79 -21.96 14.86
C ASP A 921 14.56 -22.48 16.27
N LYS A 922 13.33 -22.87 16.63
CA LYS A 922 13.00 -23.50 17.93
C LYS A 922 13.70 -24.86 18.08
N VAL A 923 13.84 -25.62 16.99
CA VAL A 923 14.68 -26.83 16.97
C VAL A 923 16.17 -26.49 17.08
N ALA A 924 16.65 -25.50 16.31
CA ALA A 924 18.05 -25.09 16.35
C ALA A 924 18.45 -24.58 17.75
N LEU A 925 17.63 -23.75 18.39
CA LEU A 925 17.82 -23.24 19.76
C LEU A 925 17.80 -24.33 20.84
N ARG A 926 17.12 -25.47 20.59
CA ARG A 926 17.21 -26.68 21.43
C ARG A 926 18.54 -27.41 21.27
N MET A 927 19.23 -27.19 20.15
CA MET A 927 20.56 -27.69 19.81
C MET A 927 21.61 -26.57 19.92
N SER A 928 21.56 -25.77 20.99
CA SER A 928 22.45 -24.61 21.19
C SER A 928 23.94 -24.95 21.34
N ASP A 929 24.29 -26.20 21.66
CA ASP A 929 25.69 -26.62 21.80
C ASP A 929 26.37 -27.01 20.48
N ALA A 930 25.58 -27.14 19.41
CA ALA A 930 26.07 -27.40 18.06
C ALA A 930 27.02 -26.28 17.59
N ARG A 931 27.98 -26.64 16.73
CA ARG A 931 28.99 -25.69 16.18
C ARG A 931 28.99 -25.65 14.65
N THR A 932 27.90 -26.10 14.03
CA THR A 932 27.70 -26.01 12.58
C THR A 932 26.27 -25.61 12.28
N ALA A 933 26.11 -24.61 11.43
CA ALA A 933 24.85 -24.30 10.77
C ALA A 933 24.88 -24.85 9.33
N VAL A 934 23.79 -25.50 8.92
CA VAL A 934 23.53 -25.78 7.51
C VAL A 934 22.32 -24.95 7.09
N VAL A 935 22.57 -23.95 6.25
CA VAL A 935 21.51 -23.07 5.73
C VAL A 935 20.95 -23.65 4.44
N VAL A 936 19.63 -23.80 4.39
CA VAL A 936 18.88 -24.33 3.24
C VAL A 936 17.64 -23.46 3.03
N THR A 937 17.07 -23.43 1.82
CA THR A 937 15.85 -22.63 1.60
C THR A 937 14.63 -23.27 2.28
N GLY A 938 13.79 -22.45 2.92
CA GLY A 938 12.46 -22.87 3.41
C GLY A 938 11.35 -22.73 2.37
N LYS A 939 11.65 -22.13 1.21
CA LYS A 939 10.69 -21.85 0.12
C LYS A 939 10.42 -23.05 -0.80
N SER A 940 11.39 -23.97 -0.93
CA SER A 940 11.23 -25.19 -1.73
C SER A 940 12.09 -26.34 -1.20
N PHE A 941 11.67 -27.58 -1.44
CA PHE A 941 12.37 -28.76 -0.93
C PHE A 941 13.67 -29.20 -1.63
N PRO A 942 13.89 -29.05 -2.96
CA PRO A 942 14.84 -29.91 -3.68
C PRO A 942 16.30 -29.87 -3.20
N ASP A 943 16.91 -28.69 -3.12
CA ASP A 943 18.29 -28.55 -2.62
C ASP A 943 18.38 -28.79 -1.10
N ALA A 944 17.30 -28.52 -0.37
CA ALA A 944 17.25 -28.57 1.08
C ALA A 944 17.27 -30.01 1.65
N LEU A 945 16.73 -31.00 0.91
CA LEU A 945 16.66 -32.40 1.32
C LEU A 945 18.02 -32.96 1.77
N SER A 946 19.06 -32.84 0.93
CA SER A 946 20.41 -33.30 1.26
C SER A 946 21.08 -32.51 2.40
N GLY A 947 20.67 -31.25 2.61
CA GLY A 947 21.17 -30.42 3.70
C GLY A 947 20.83 -30.96 5.09
N SER A 948 19.65 -31.58 5.27
CA SER A 948 19.24 -32.19 6.54
C SER A 948 20.21 -33.26 7.04
N VAL A 949 20.77 -34.06 6.11
CA VAL A 949 21.79 -35.08 6.39
C VAL A 949 23.16 -34.45 6.63
N LEU A 950 23.51 -33.38 5.91
CA LEU A 950 24.73 -32.61 6.15
C LEU A 950 24.76 -32.03 7.57
N ALA A 951 23.62 -31.52 8.06
CA ALA A 951 23.48 -31.03 9.43
C ALA A 951 23.66 -32.17 10.44
N ALA A 952 22.91 -33.26 10.27
CA ALA A 952 22.98 -34.43 11.15
C ALA A 952 24.39 -35.03 11.25
N GLN A 953 25.12 -35.19 10.13
CA GLN A 953 26.48 -35.72 10.14
C GLN A 953 27.52 -34.76 10.73
N ARG A 954 27.23 -33.46 10.80
CA ARG A 954 28.09 -32.43 11.40
C ARG A 954 27.74 -32.12 12.87
N SER A 955 26.78 -32.84 13.45
CA SER A 955 26.17 -32.48 14.75
C SER A 955 25.69 -31.01 14.77
N GLY A 956 25.19 -30.56 13.61
CA GLY A 956 24.78 -29.20 13.33
C GLY A 956 23.28 -29.01 13.33
N VAL A 957 22.85 -27.77 13.10
CA VAL A 957 21.44 -27.36 12.98
C VAL A 957 21.05 -27.11 11.53
N ILE A 958 19.77 -27.30 11.21
CA ILE A 958 19.17 -26.77 9.98
C ILE A 958 18.65 -25.36 10.25
N LEU A 959 19.05 -24.43 9.39
CA LEU A 959 18.55 -23.06 9.36
C LEU A 959 17.80 -22.87 8.04
N LEU A 960 16.50 -22.56 8.11
CA LEU A 960 15.66 -22.34 6.93
C LEU A 960 15.70 -20.87 6.50
N ASP A 961 16.36 -20.57 5.39
CA ASP A 961 16.45 -19.25 4.78
C ASP A 961 15.21 -18.90 3.94
N ASP A 962 14.84 -17.63 3.97
CA ASP A 962 13.87 -16.99 3.09
C ASP A 962 14.45 -15.79 2.32
N GLY A 963 15.73 -15.48 2.48
CA GLY A 963 16.44 -14.37 1.85
C GLY A 963 16.30 -13.02 2.56
N ALA A 964 15.72 -12.96 3.77
CA ALA A 964 15.50 -11.71 4.49
C ALA A 964 15.83 -11.75 6.00
N ARG A 965 16.10 -12.93 6.57
CA ARG A 965 16.15 -13.15 8.03
C ARG A 965 17.55 -13.28 8.63
N THR A 966 17.69 -12.90 9.91
CA THR A 966 18.72 -13.47 10.78
C THR A 966 18.18 -14.70 11.51
N HIS A 967 19.07 -15.54 12.04
CA HIS A 967 18.68 -16.74 12.78
C HIS A 967 18.99 -16.58 14.27
N PRO A 968 18.00 -16.70 15.17
CA PRO A 968 18.19 -16.62 16.62
C PRO A 968 19.25 -17.56 17.18
N TRP A 969 19.46 -18.73 16.55
CA TRP A 969 20.57 -19.62 16.91
C TRP A 969 21.94 -18.96 16.70
N VAL A 970 22.14 -18.26 15.57
CA VAL A 970 23.39 -17.56 15.23
C VAL A 970 23.65 -16.43 16.23
N ALA A 971 22.61 -15.63 16.52
CA ALA A 971 22.68 -14.60 17.56
C ALA A 971 23.03 -15.20 18.94
N ARG A 972 22.49 -16.37 19.29
CA ARG A 972 22.83 -17.05 20.54
C ARG A 972 24.26 -17.61 20.60
N GLN A 973 24.91 -17.83 19.45
CA GLN A 973 26.35 -18.14 19.39
C GLN A 973 27.25 -16.90 19.43
N SER A 974 26.72 -15.67 19.39
CA SER A 974 27.50 -14.47 19.04
C SER A 974 28.34 -13.86 20.18
N SER A 975 28.67 -14.61 21.22
CA SER A 975 29.71 -14.18 22.16
C SER A 975 31.07 -14.21 21.45
N CYS A 976 31.65 -13.04 21.16
CA CYS A 976 32.91 -12.90 20.39
C CYS A 976 34.17 -13.45 21.09
N ARG A 977 34.01 -14.27 22.13
CA ARG A 977 35.05 -15.04 22.84
C ARG A 977 34.81 -16.56 22.79
N GLY A 978 33.79 -17.02 22.08
CA GLY A 978 33.39 -18.43 21.98
C GLY A 978 34.16 -19.26 20.91
N PRO A 979 33.99 -20.59 20.91
CA PRO A 979 34.62 -21.50 19.95
C PRO A 979 34.11 -21.30 18.51
N ARG A 980 34.90 -21.74 17.52
CA ARG A 980 34.63 -21.57 16.09
C ARG A 980 33.30 -22.22 15.66
N ILE A 981 32.55 -21.48 14.84
CA ILE A 981 31.33 -21.95 14.16
C ILE A 981 31.68 -22.22 12.69
N TRP A 982 31.14 -23.30 12.13
CA TRP A 982 31.19 -23.62 10.70
C TRP A 982 29.84 -23.33 10.04
N THR A 983 29.87 -22.87 8.79
CA THR A 983 28.67 -22.69 7.98
C THR A 983 28.79 -23.49 6.69
N ASP A 984 27.78 -24.31 6.42
CA ASP A 984 27.50 -24.82 5.08
C ASP A 984 26.22 -24.18 4.54
N VAL A 985 26.20 -23.79 3.26
CA VAL A 985 25.02 -23.30 2.55
C VAL A 985 24.67 -24.30 1.46
N VAL A 986 23.41 -24.71 1.32
CA VAL A 986 22.98 -25.67 0.30
C VAL A 986 21.98 -25.05 -0.68
N GLY A 987 22.32 -25.13 -1.96
CA GLY A 987 21.59 -24.51 -3.07
C GLY A 987 22.34 -23.32 -3.68
N GLY A 988 21.99 -23.00 -4.93
CA GLY A 988 22.57 -21.88 -5.67
C GLY A 988 22.19 -20.51 -5.07
N THR A 989 22.82 -19.43 -5.55
CA THR A 989 22.58 -18.06 -5.07
C THR A 989 21.17 -17.53 -5.34
N GLY A 990 20.44 -18.14 -6.29
CA GLY A 990 19.00 -17.91 -6.52
C GLY A 990 18.06 -18.75 -5.64
N VAL A 991 18.60 -19.63 -4.79
CA VAL A 991 17.85 -20.56 -3.91
C VAL A 991 18.06 -20.20 -2.44
N VAL A 992 19.31 -19.95 -2.04
CA VAL A 992 19.72 -19.37 -0.74
C VAL A 992 20.63 -18.18 -1.05
N GLY A 993 20.34 -17.00 -0.50
CA GLY A 993 20.98 -15.75 -0.90
C GLY A 993 22.50 -15.73 -0.72
N GLY A 994 23.19 -14.82 -1.42
CA GLY A 994 24.62 -14.56 -1.18
C GLY A 994 24.86 -13.84 0.16
N ASP A 995 23.92 -13.00 0.57
CA ASP A 995 24.02 -12.16 1.77
C ASP A 995 24.00 -12.99 3.08
N VAL A 996 23.38 -14.18 3.03
CA VAL A 996 23.43 -15.22 4.08
C VAL A 996 24.87 -15.54 4.51
N GLU A 997 25.83 -15.50 3.56
CA GLU A 997 27.24 -15.78 3.83
C GLU A 997 27.90 -14.70 4.69
N ARG A 998 27.37 -13.46 4.68
CA ARG A 998 27.84 -12.34 5.52
C ARG A 998 27.18 -12.30 6.90
N VAL A 999 25.91 -12.69 7.02
CA VAL A 999 25.14 -12.71 8.29
C VAL A 999 25.79 -13.63 9.35
N LEU A 1000 26.65 -14.56 8.92
CA LEU A 1000 27.28 -15.56 9.78
C LEU A 1000 28.69 -15.18 10.27
N THR A 1001 29.24 -14.04 9.81
CA THR A 1001 30.52 -13.48 10.29
C THR A 1001 30.31 -12.43 11.38
N CYS A 1002 30.98 -12.56 12.54
CA CYS A 1002 30.92 -11.54 13.59
C CYS A 1002 31.88 -10.38 13.29
N SER A 1003 31.35 -9.16 13.23
CA SER A 1003 32.11 -7.93 13.45
C SER A 1003 32.36 -7.75 14.95
N GLY A 1004 33.63 -7.68 15.37
CA GLY A 1004 34.01 -7.38 16.74
C GLY A 1004 35.08 -6.29 16.76
N SER A 1005 34.79 -5.18 17.45
CA SER A 1005 35.78 -4.17 17.78
C SER A 1005 36.81 -4.73 18.77
N TRP A 1006 38.09 -4.45 18.49
CA TRP A 1006 39.17 -4.47 19.47
C TRP A 1006 39.41 -3.05 19.97
#